data_AF-A0A843DG70-F1
#
_entry.id   AF-A0A843DG70-F1
#
_cell.length_a   1.000
_cell.length_b   1.000
_cell.length_c   1.000
_cell.angle_alpha   90.00
_cell.angle_beta   90.00
_cell.angle_gamma   90.00
#
_symmetry.space_group_name_H-M   'P 1'
#
loop_
_entity.id
_entity.type
_entity.pdbx_description
1 polymer ?
#
loop_
_entity_poly.entity_id
_entity_poly.type
_entity_poly.pdbx_seq_one_letter_code
_entity_poly.pdbx_strand_id
1 'polypeptide(L)'
;GQRSEDDLTHKLVDIIRINQRFRENQDAGAPQLIIEDLWELLQYHVTTYLDNEVAGCPPARHRSGRPLKTLSQRLKGKDGRFRGSLSGKRVNFSARTVISPDPNLSVGEVGVPLAIANEMSVPVRVTKQNIEDIRAMIRIGPHRPTLRDPCGANYVNRPDGRRIRLIAGPEGNCDTVAEMIEPGWKIDRQLRDGDIVLFNRQPSLHRMSIMSHRIKVMNGRTFRLNPAVCPPYNADFDGDEMNLHVPQTEEARAEAELLVAVQENILSPRFGAPIIGGLHDHISGIFILTNQTKWYTKSEFLYLLKYTKMDKMPEPGKIVDGVPYWSNKQAFSVILPKDVSMFYKATCCQNCNPCTKDSAAGCPNDAFVRIVDGELLSGTIDKKSVGAMDGTILNRIIRLHGTRRARDYIDDLTKLSIRAIMLNGFSYGINDTDLGKNEHKQIRDVLDQAESDAAQKIAIFEQGHLEPMPGRTPEETLELQLMSQLGKARDRTGDIASRHLGFENSSVVMAVSGARGSMLNMAQMAGCIGQQAVRGERLSRGYEDRTLPHFRRGDKGAGAHGFVRNSYKSGLTPTEFFFHAIGGREGLVDTAVRTSQSGYLQRRMINALQDLKVAYDGTVRSTGGKIIQFVYGEDGTDPAKSASGLPVDVKGIAESVLKEEI
;
A
#
# COMPACT_ATOMS: atom_id res chain seq x y z
N GLY A 1 -15.96 40.57 21.65
CA GLY A 1 -16.11 40.26 23.09
C GLY A 1 -15.77 38.81 23.33
N GLN A 2 -14.88 38.51 24.26
CA GLN A 2 -14.38 37.15 24.58
C GLN A 2 -15.41 36.26 25.31
N ARG A 3 -16.60 36.77 25.63
CA ARG A 3 -17.72 35.99 26.17
C ARG A 3 -18.61 35.54 25.02
N SER A 4 -18.22 34.49 24.32
CA SER A 4 -19.11 33.78 23.39
C SER A 4 -19.97 32.83 24.21
N GLU A 5 -21.25 33.15 24.36
CA GLU A 5 -22.23 32.26 24.99
C GLU A 5 -22.41 30.99 24.13
N ASP A 6 -22.63 29.85 24.78
CA ASP A 6 -22.87 28.58 24.08
C ASP A 6 -24.17 28.66 23.25
N ASP A 7 -24.16 28.10 22.04
CA ASP A 7 -25.29 28.15 21.10
C ASP A 7 -26.61 27.61 21.72
N LEU A 8 -26.54 26.60 22.61
CA LEU A 8 -27.73 26.09 23.31
C LEU A 8 -28.20 27.04 24.39
N THR A 9 -27.26 27.62 25.16
CA THR A 9 -27.59 28.60 26.20
C THR A 9 -28.27 29.82 25.61
N HIS A 10 -27.77 30.35 24.49
CA HIS A 10 -28.40 31.47 23.79
C HIS A 10 -29.86 31.16 23.43
N LYS A 11 -30.13 29.96 22.93
CA LYS A 11 -31.49 29.56 22.53
C LYS A 11 -32.40 29.30 23.73
N LEU A 12 -31.87 28.74 24.82
CA LEU A 12 -32.60 28.58 26.08
C LEU A 12 -33.01 29.93 26.67
N VAL A 13 -32.14 30.94 26.61
CA VAL A 13 -32.45 32.30 27.06
C VAL A 13 -33.62 32.89 26.26
N ASP A 14 -33.65 32.70 24.94
CA ASP A 14 -34.76 33.17 24.13
C ASP A 14 -36.08 32.44 24.46
N ILE A 15 -36.03 31.11 24.69
CA ILE A 15 -37.20 30.34 25.14
C ILE A 15 -37.74 30.90 26.46
N ILE A 16 -36.88 31.10 27.45
CA ILE A 16 -37.28 31.62 28.77
C ILE A 16 -37.87 33.02 28.64
N ARG A 17 -37.25 33.89 27.83
CA ARG A 17 -37.72 35.27 27.60
C ARG A 17 -39.12 35.29 26.99
N ILE A 18 -39.37 34.49 25.96
CA ILE A 18 -40.69 34.44 25.32
C ILE A 18 -41.71 33.76 26.22
N ASN A 19 -41.34 32.70 26.93
CA ASN A 19 -42.23 32.04 27.89
C ASN A 19 -42.68 32.97 29.03
N GLN A 20 -41.76 33.80 29.55
CA GLN A 20 -42.10 34.79 30.56
C GLN A 20 -43.04 35.87 30.01
N ARG A 21 -42.77 36.39 28.81
CA ARG A 21 -43.65 37.36 28.13
C ARG A 21 -45.03 36.78 27.85
N PHE A 22 -45.11 35.53 27.43
CA PHE A 22 -46.37 34.82 27.19
C PHE A 22 -47.21 34.79 28.47
N ARG A 23 -46.60 34.38 29.60
CA ARG A 23 -47.27 34.35 30.90
C ARG A 23 -47.72 35.75 31.37
N GLU A 24 -46.86 36.75 31.28
CA GLU A 24 -47.19 38.13 31.69
C GLU A 24 -48.36 38.72 30.89
N ASN A 25 -48.41 38.48 29.57
CA ASN A 25 -49.51 38.97 28.72
C ASN A 25 -50.81 38.19 28.93
N GLN A 26 -50.71 36.89 29.26
CA GLN A 26 -51.86 36.08 29.61
C GLN A 26 -52.49 36.55 30.93
N ASP A 27 -51.67 36.78 31.96
CA ASP A 27 -52.11 37.26 33.29
C ASP A 27 -52.70 38.68 33.21
N ALA A 28 -52.19 39.53 32.30
CA ALA A 28 -52.68 40.89 32.06
C ALA A 28 -53.95 40.99 31.21
N GLY A 29 -54.48 39.86 30.70
CA GLY A 29 -55.69 39.84 29.87
C GLY A 29 -55.49 40.46 28.48
N ALA A 30 -54.32 40.25 27.86
CA ALA A 30 -54.04 40.75 26.52
C ALA A 30 -54.98 40.14 25.45
N PRO A 31 -55.23 40.85 24.33
CA PRO A 31 -55.99 40.32 23.19
C PRO A 31 -55.48 38.97 22.68
N GLN A 32 -56.41 38.11 22.26
CA GLN A 32 -56.14 36.75 21.76
C GLN A 32 -55.07 36.70 20.66
N LEU A 33 -55.09 37.65 19.71
CA LEU A 33 -54.10 37.74 18.63
C LEU A 33 -52.66 37.84 19.15
N ILE A 34 -52.42 38.59 20.22
CA ILE A 34 -51.09 38.77 20.81
C ILE A 34 -50.62 37.49 21.52
N ILE A 35 -51.55 36.78 22.14
CA ILE A 35 -51.27 35.50 22.80
C ILE A 35 -50.92 34.44 21.75
N GLU A 36 -51.64 34.40 20.62
CA GLU A 36 -51.38 33.50 19.49
C GLU A 36 -50.00 33.76 18.86
N ASP A 37 -49.63 35.02 18.62
CA ASP A 37 -48.30 35.38 18.11
C ASP A 37 -47.16 34.94 19.06
N LEU A 38 -47.33 35.16 20.37
CA LEU A 38 -46.34 34.74 21.38
C LEU A 38 -46.25 33.22 21.51
N TRP A 39 -47.39 32.53 21.34
CA TRP A 39 -47.46 31.08 21.30
C TRP A 39 -46.70 30.51 20.10
N GLU A 40 -46.94 31.03 18.88
CA GLU A 40 -46.21 30.63 17.68
C GLU A 40 -44.71 30.93 17.79
N LEU A 41 -44.35 32.08 18.36
CA LEU A 41 -42.96 32.44 18.58
C LEU A 41 -42.29 31.49 19.59
N LEU A 42 -42.98 31.09 20.66
CA LEU A 42 -42.49 30.09 21.60
C LEU A 42 -42.28 28.74 20.90
N GLN A 43 -43.23 28.29 20.09
CA GLN A 43 -43.10 27.07 19.29
C GLN A 43 -41.89 27.14 18.35
N TYR A 44 -41.66 28.29 17.69
CA TYR A 44 -40.48 28.51 16.88
C TYR A 44 -39.18 28.36 17.69
N HIS A 45 -39.11 28.96 18.88
CA HIS A 45 -37.91 28.88 19.72
C HIS A 45 -37.65 27.47 20.26
N VAL A 46 -38.70 26.71 20.61
CA VAL A 46 -38.58 25.31 21.03
C VAL A 46 -38.18 24.41 19.86
N THR A 47 -38.83 24.57 18.70
CA THR A 47 -38.55 23.77 17.49
C THR A 47 -37.10 23.95 17.06
N THR A 48 -36.64 25.20 16.94
CA THR A 48 -35.26 25.49 16.54
C THR A 48 -34.22 25.15 17.61
N TYR A 49 -34.61 24.96 18.89
CA TYR A 49 -33.73 24.41 19.94
C TYR A 49 -33.51 22.89 19.81
N LEU A 50 -34.54 22.17 19.38
CA LEU A 50 -34.43 20.74 19.10
C LEU A 50 -33.71 20.51 17.77
N ASP A 51 -34.20 21.13 16.70
CA ASP A 51 -33.62 21.05 15.36
C ASP A 51 -33.74 22.38 14.61
N ASN A 52 -32.60 23.06 14.44
CA ASN A 52 -32.49 24.32 13.69
C ASN A 52 -32.43 24.15 12.15
N GLU A 53 -32.56 22.94 11.61
CA GLU A 53 -32.52 22.63 10.17
C GLU A 53 -33.87 22.09 9.66
N VAL A 54 -34.95 22.29 10.43
CA VAL A 54 -36.30 21.89 10.03
C VAL A 54 -36.72 22.64 8.77
N ALA A 55 -37.20 21.90 7.77
CA ALA A 55 -37.70 22.47 6.53
C ALA A 55 -38.93 23.37 6.78
N GLY A 56 -38.94 24.56 6.19
CA GLY A 56 -40.03 25.53 6.33
C GLY A 56 -39.91 26.46 7.54
N CYS A 57 -38.97 26.23 8.47
CA CYS A 57 -38.69 27.16 9.56
C CYS A 57 -37.43 27.99 9.27
N PRO A 58 -37.42 29.31 9.53
CA PRO A 58 -36.22 30.11 9.36
C PRO A 58 -35.15 29.67 10.37
N PRO A 59 -33.88 29.50 9.98
CA PRO A 59 -32.85 29.06 10.91
C PRO A 59 -32.55 30.17 11.92
N ALA A 60 -32.56 29.84 13.20
CA ALA A 60 -32.12 30.72 14.26
C ALA A 60 -30.62 31.00 14.09
N ARG A 61 -30.27 32.28 14.02
CA ARG A 61 -28.90 32.77 13.79
C ARG A 61 -28.40 33.53 15.01
N HIS A 62 -27.10 33.44 15.23
CA HIS A 62 -26.40 34.35 16.12
C HIS A 62 -26.41 35.77 15.54
N ARG A 63 -26.12 36.79 16.37
CA ARG A 63 -26.01 38.20 15.92
C ARG A 63 -25.01 38.42 14.78
N SER A 64 -24.06 37.49 14.60
CA SER A 64 -23.07 37.49 13.52
C SER A 64 -23.58 36.90 12.19
N GLY A 65 -24.84 36.45 12.12
CA GLY A 65 -25.42 35.81 10.94
C GLY A 65 -25.12 34.31 10.82
N ARG A 66 -24.26 33.74 11.68
CA ARG A 66 -23.97 32.30 11.74
C ARG A 66 -25.20 31.52 12.27
N PRO A 67 -25.65 30.43 11.62
CA PRO A 67 -26.71 29.59 12.17
C PRO A 67 -26.24 28.90 13.47
N LEU A 68 -27.15 28.81 14.45
CA LEU A 68 -26.87 28.16 15.74
C LEU A 68 -26.80 26.64 15.59
N LYS A 69 -25.85 25.99 16.25
CA LYS A 69 -25.75 24.53 16.32
C LYS A 69 -26.48 23.99 17.55
N THR A 70 -27.71 23.56 17.33
CA THR A 70 -28.62 23.05 18.37
C THR A 70 -28.51 21.53 18.54
N LEU A 71 -29.44 20.90 19.27
CA LEU A 71 -29.29 19.50 19.71
C LEU A 71 -29.12 18.53 18.53
N SER A 72 -29.98 18.62 17.52
CA SER A 72 -29.94 17.78 16.32
C SER A 72 -28.60 17.89 15.59
N GLN A 73 -28.08 19.10 15.34
CA GLN A 73 -26.80 19.32 14.65
C GLN A 73 -25.59 18.83 15.46
N ARG A 74 -25.68 18.83 16.80
CA ARG A 74 -24.61 18.29 17.66
C ARG A 74 -24.55 16.76 17.56
N LEU A 75 -25.66 16.08 17.28
CA LEU A 75 -25.72 14.63 17.12
C LEU A 75 -25.45 14.21 15.67
N LYS A 76 -26.08 14.88 14.71
CA LYS A 76 -26.00 14.63 13.27
C LYS A 76 -24.69 15.14 12.67
N GLY A 77 -24.41 14.73 11.42
CA GLY A 77 -23.27 15.23 10.65
C GLY A 77 -21.97 14.44 10.85
N LYS A 78 -20.93 14.86 10.12
CA LYS A 78 -19.60 14.22 10.15
C LYS A 78 -18.86 14.49 11.47
N ASP A 79 -18.97 15.71 11.97
CA ASP A 79 -18.34 16.15 13.22
C ASP A 79 -19.29 16.11 14.43
N GLY A 80 -20.48 15.52 14.26
CA GLY A 80 -21.43 15.30 15.34
C GLY A 80 -20.95 14.23 16.32
N ARG A 81 -21.56 14.17 17.50
CA ARG A 81 -21.15 13.31 18.63
C ARG A 81 -20.99 11.84 18.25
N PHE A 82 -21.91 11.26 17.47
CA PHE A 82 -21.84 9.85 17.08
C PHE A 82 -20.57 9.52 16.29
N ARG A 83 -20.21 10.36 15.32
CA ARG A 83 -19.07 10.11 14.43
C ARG A 83 -17.75 10.63 14.98
N GLY A 84 -17.76 11.82 15.59
CA GLY A 84 -16.57 12.50 16.06
C GLY A 84 -16.17 12.20 17.50
N SER A 85 -17.05 11.59 18.32
CA SER A 85 -16.76 11.33 19.74
C SER A 85 -17.11 9.93 20.22
N LEU A 86 -18.00 9.18 19.57
CA LEU A 86 -18.36 7.82 20.01
C LEU A 86 -17.68 6.76 19.14
N SER A 87 -17.95 6.78 17.83
CA SER A 87 -17.42 5.80 16.88
C SER A 87 -15.92 5.94 16.66
N GLY A 88 -15.39 7.15 16.83
CA GLY A 88 -13.97 7.45 16.74
C GLY A 88 -13.59 8.53 17.74
N LYS A 89 -12.42 8.37 18.37
CA LYS A 89 -11.85 9.31 19.34
C LYS A 89 -10.38 9.53 19.05
N ARG A 90 -9.84 10.64 19.53
CA ARG A 90 -8.38 10.79 19.66
C ARG A 90 -7.91 9.92 20.81
N VAL A 91 -6.83 9.20 20.58
CA VAL A 91 -6.25 8.26 21.55
C VAL A 91 -4.93 8.81 22.09
N ASN A 92 -4.60 8.41 23.32
CA ASN A 92 -3.29 8.69 23.93
C ASN A 92 -2.27 7.63 23.49
N PHE A 93 -1.01 7.80 23.89
CA PHE A 93 0.09 6.86 23.59
C PHE A 93 0.25 6.57 22.09
N SER A 94 0.19 7.64 21.30
CA SER A 94 0.37 7.61 19.85
C SER A 94 1.37 8.66 19.39
N ALA A 95 2.14 8.36 18.35
CA ALA A 95 3.02 9.29 17.67
C ALA A 95 2.82 9.23 16.16
N ARG A 96 3.27 10.28 15.48
CA ARG A 96 3.25 10.40 14.03
C ARG A 96 4.53 11.08 13.58
N THR A 97 5.19 10.51 12.58
CA THR A 97 6.35 11.13 11.92
C THR A 97 6.52 10.53 10.52
N VAL A 98 7.41 11.14 9.74
CA VAL A 98 7.81 10.70 8.40
C VAL A 98 8.48 9.33 8.47
N ILE A 99 8.27 8.51 7.44
CA ILE A 99 8.91 7.20 7.30
C ILE A 99 10.16 7.24 6.41
N SER A 100 11.06 6.30 6.64
CA SER A 100 12.31 6.14 5.88
C SER A 100 12.62 4.65 5.66
N PRO A 101 13.25 4.27 4.54
CA PRO A 101 13.55 2.88 4.25
C PRO A 101 14.75 2.40 5.08
N ASP A 102 14.67 1.19 5.65
CA ASP A 102 15.83 0.50 6.23
C ASP A 102 15.75 -1.00 5.95
N PRO A 103 16.46 -1.51 4.92
CA PRO A 103 16.41 -2.92 4.54
C PRO A 103 17.20 -3.83 5.49
N ASN A 104 17.91 -3.28 6.48
CA ASN A 104 18.62 -4.08 7.48
C ASN A 104 17.73 -4.48 8.66
N LEU A 105 16.56 -3.86 8.79
CA LEU A 105 15.54 -4.26 9.76
C LEU A 105 14.81 -5.50 9.29
N SER A 106 14.41 -6.35 10.24
CA SER A 106 13.48 -7.44 9.90
C SER A 106 12.15 -6.85 9.44
N VAL A 107 11.41 -7.55 8.57
CA VAL A 107 10.05 -7.13 8.18
C VAL A 107 9.09 -6.99 9.37
N GLY A 108 9.34 -7.70 10.48
CA GLY A 108 8.55 -7.57 11.71
C GLY A 108 9.02 -6.46 12.65
N GLU A 109 10.08 -5.72 12.30
CA GLU A 109 10.65 -4.65 13.11
C GLU A 109 10.32 -3.26 12.55
N VAL A 110 10.17 -2.28 13.44
CA VAL A 110 10.06 -0.87 13.11
C VAL A 110 11.10 -0.07 13.88
N GLY A 111 11.85 0.77 13.16
CA GLY A 111 12.79 1.69 13.78
C GLY A 111 12.06 2.87 14.42
N VAL A 112 12.23 3.07 15.73
CA VAL A 112 11.61 4.15 16.49
C VAL A 112 12.65 5.14 16.99
N PRO A 113 12.46 6.46 16.76
CA PRO A 113 13.32 7.50 17.31
C PRO A 113 13.45 7.44 18.84
N LEU A 114 14.67 7.63 19.36
CA LEU A 114 14.95 7.71 20.80
C LEU A 114 14.06 8.74 21.52
N ALA A 115 13.77 9.89 20.91
CA ALA A 115 12.90 10.91 21.49
C ALA A 115 11.47 10.37 21.74
N ILE A 116 10.93 9.58 20.81
CA ILE A 116 9.61 8.95 20.97
C ILE A 116 9.68 7.84 22.03
N ALA A 117 10.78 7.08 22.03
CA ALA A 117 10.98 6.00 22.99
C ALA A 117 11.02 6.48 24.45
N ASN A 118 11.56 7.68 24.70
CA ASN A 118 11.65 8.28 26.02
C ASN A 118 10.31 8.87 26.50
N GLU A 119 9.50 9.42 25.59
CA GLU A 119 8.21 10.03 25.92
C GLU A 119 7.13 8.96 26.16
N MET A 120 7.11 7.93 25.31
CA MET A 120 6.13 6.85 25.39
C MET A 120 6.50 5.84 26.47
N SER A 121 5.47 5.21 27.04
CA SER A 121 5.66 4.22 28.08
C SER A 121 4.70 3.04 27.97
N VAL A 122 5.12 1.95 28.59
CA VAL A 122 4.39 0.69 28.73
C VAL A 122 4.26 0.39 30.21
N PRO A 123 3.03 0.17 30.74
CA PRO A 123 2.84 -0.18 32.13
C PRO A 123 3.25 -1.64 32.34
N VAL A 124 4.13 -1.86 33.31
CA VAL A 124 4.60 -3.17 33.75
C VAL A 124 4.24 -3.36 35.21
N ARG A 125 3.64 -4.50 35.54
CA ARG A 125 3.36 -4.85 36.94
C ARG A 125 4.64 -5.35 37.61
N VAL A 126 4.89 -4.85 38.81
CA VAL A 126 5.98 -5.32 39.66
C VAL A 126 5.60 -6.68 40.22
N THR A 127 6.47 -7.65 39.96
CA THR A 127 6.39 -9.03 40.43
C THR A 127 7.69 -9.38 41.14
N LYS A 128 7.71 -10.49 41.88
CA LYS A 128 8.93 -10.94 42.56
C LYS A 128 10.09 -11.23 41.59
N GLN A 129 9.79 -11.54 40.32
CA GLN A 129 10.79 -11.93 39.31
C GLN A 129 11.44 -10.73 38.62
N ASN A 130 10.70 -9.65 38.38
CA ASN A 130 11.18 -8.48 37.64
C ASN A 130 11.48 -7.26 38.54
N ILE A 131 11.37 -7.39 39.87
CA ILE A 131 11.53 -6.26 40.80
C ILE A 131 12.91 -5.62 40.73
N GLU A 132 13.98 -6.42 40.61
CA GLU A 132 15.35 -5.89 40.52
C GLU A 132 15.57 -5.11 39.21
N ASP A 133 15.08 -5.64 38.09
CA ASP A 133 15.11 -4.94 36.81
C ASP A 133 14.34 -3.61 36.88
N ILE A 134 13.16 -3.62 37.52
CA ILE A 134 12.34 -2.42 37.67
C ILE A 134 13.04 -1.39 38.57
N ARG A 135 13.68 -1.81 39.66
CA ARG A 135 14.47 -0.93 40.52
C ARG A 135 15.58 -0.25 39.73
N ALA A 136 16.28 -0.99 38.88
CA ALA A 136 17.28 -0.42 37.98
C ALA A 136 16.67 0.61 37.01
N MET A 137 15.52 0.31 36.41
CA MET A 137 14.81 1.25 35.50
C MET A 137 14.39 2.55 36.20
N ILE A 138 13.93 2.47 37.46
CA ILE A 138 13.54 3.65 38.24
C ILE A 138 14.75 4.51 38.54
N ARG A 139 15.88 3.92 38.94
CA ARG A 139 17.12 4.65 39.23
C ARG A 139 17.67 5.41 38.03
N ILE A 140 17.51 4.85 36.82
CA ILE A 140 17.86 5.56 35.57
C ILE A 140 16.98 6.80 35.37
N GLY A 141 15.70 6.69 35.70
CA GLY A 141 14.75 7.80 35.63
C GLY A 141 14.22 8.07 34.21
N PRO A 142 13.66 9.27 33.95
CA PRO A 142 12.90 9.58 32.74
C PRO A 142 13.75 10.01 31.53
N HIS A 143 15.08 10.10 31.65
CA HIS A 143 15.92 10.57 30.54
C HIS A 143 16.99 9.55 30.18
N ARG A 144 16.78 8.84 29.06
CA ARG A 144 17.76 7.96 28.43
C ARG A 144 18.55 8.77 27.37
N PRO A 145 19.82 9.13 27.63
CA PRO A 145 20.56 10.06 26.76
C PRO A 145 21.09 9.38 25.49
N THR A 146 21.46 8.10 25.53
CA THR A 146 21.97 7.36 24.36
C THR A 146 21.23 6.04 24.13
N LEU A 147 21.39 5.49 22.91
CA LEU A 147 20.86 4.17 22.56
C LEU A 147 21.46 3.03 23.40
N ARG A 148 22.67 3.19 23.94
CA ARG A 148 23.33 2.16 24.73
C ARG A 148 22.86 2.14 26.18
N ASP A 149 22.29 3.25 26.64
CA ASP A 149 21.81 3.34 28.00
C ASP A 149 20.58 2.43 28.19
N PRO A 150 20.46 1.78 29.36
CA PRO A 150 19.32 0.96 29.69
C PRO A 150 18.02 1.77 29.71
N CYS A 151 16.91 1.07 29.54
CA CYS A 151 15.57 1.66 29.57
C CYS A 151 15.29 2.28 30.94
N GLY A 152 14.79 3.52 30.94
CA GLY A 152 14.32 4.20 32.15
C GLY A 152 12.81 4.08 32.36
N ALA A 153 12.28 4.92 33.24
CA ALA A 153 10.85 5.01 33.52
C ALA A 153 10.39 6.45 33.82
N ASN A 154 9.13 6.74 33.49
CA ASN A 154 8.58 8.09 33.62
C ASN A 154 7.70 8.25 34.86
N TYR A 155 6.92 7.21 35.19
CA TYR A 155 5.97 7.24 36.30
C TYR A 155 5.91 5.90 37.04
N VAL A 156 5.53 5.97 38.31
CA VAL A 156 5.23 4.82 39.16
C VAL A 156 3.81 4.99 39.70
N ASN A 157 2.99 3.97 39.52
CA ASN A 157 1.60 3.92 39.95
C ASN A 157 1.48 2.97 41.14
N ARG A 158 1.07 3.51 42.28
CA ARG A 158 0.82 2.74 43.48
C ARG A 158 -0.50 1.95 43.40
N PRO A 159 -0.67 0.89 44.20
CA PRO A 159 -1.93 0.15 44.30
C PRO A 159 -3.10 1.00 44.78
N ASP A 160 -2.84 2.07 45.54
CA ASP A 160 -3.83 3.07 46.00
C ASP A 160 -4.35 3.99 44.87
N GLY A 161 -3.80 3.88 43.65
CA GLY A 161 -4.15 4.70 42.50
C GLY A 161 -3.36 6.01 42.39
N ARG A 162 -2.47 6.32 43.35
CA ARG A 162 -1.62 7.52 43.28
C ARG A 162 -0.49 7.32 42.27
N ARG A 163 -0.39 8.27 41.32
CA ARG A 163 0.67 8.32 40.31
C ARG A 163 1.79 9.24 40.76
N ILE A 164 3.00 8.70 40.86
CA ILE A 164 4.23 9.39 41.23
C ILE A 164 5.04 9.61 39.96
N ARG A 165 5.42 10.86 39.69
CA ARG A 165 6.33 11.20 38.58
C ARG A 165 7.77 11.02 39.04
N LEU A 166 8.58 10.37 38.21
CA LEU A 166 10.01 10.23 38.46
C LEU A 166 10.74 11.49 38.00
N ILE A 167 11.64 12.00 38.84
CA ILE A 167 12.45 13.19 38.60
C ILE A 167 13.91 12.76 38.76
N ALA A 168 14.70 12.91 37.69
CA ALA A 168 16.14 12.66 37.70
C ALA A 168 16.90 13.87 38.26
N GLY A 169 18.05 13.62 38.88
CA GLY A 169 18.95 14.64 39.43
C GLY A 169 19.33 14.37 40.89
N PRO A 170 20.26 15.16 41.47
CA PRO A 170 20.73 15.00 42.86
C PRO A 170 19.64 15.26 43.92
N GLU A 171 18.61 16.03 43.58
CA GLU A 171 17.39 16.21 44.40
C GLU A 171 16.21 15.36 43.88
N GLY A 172 16.52 14.36 43.04
CA GLY A 172 15.54 13.47 42.44
C GLY A 172 14.94 12.47 43.42
N ASN A 173 13.76 11.94 43.08
CA ASN A 173 13.05 10.95 43.90
C ASN A 173 13.28 9.50 43.44
N CYS A 174 14.19 9.27 42.50
CA CYS A 174 14.35 7.97 41.86
C CYS A 174 14.84 6.89 42.84
N ASP A 175 15.88 7.17 43.64
CA ASP A 175 16.43 6.19 44.59
C ASP A 175 15.44 5.83 45.70
N THR A 176 14.78 6.83 46.28
CA THR A 176 13.78 6.63 47.33
C THR A 176 12.58 5.83 46.83
N VAL A 177 12.08 6.14 45.62
CA VAL A 177 10.96 5.39 45.02
C VAL A 177 11.37 3.97 44.63
N ALA A 178 12.62 3.74 44.21
CA ALA A 178 13.13 2.41 43.90
C ALA A 178 13.19 1.51 45.15
N GLU A 179 13.54 2.05 46.31
CA GLU A 179 13.55 1.31 47.57
C GLU A 179 12.13 0.98 48.08
N MET A 180 11.18 1.91 47.88
CA MET A 180 9.78 1.74 48.31
C MET A 180 8.97 0.75 47.46
N ILE A 181 9.49 0.28 46.32
CA ILE A 181 8.70 -0.50 45.39
C ILE A 181 8.46 -1.92 45.90
N GLU A 182 7.21 -2.37 45.81
CA GLU A 182 6.76 -3.67 46.27
C GLU A 182 5.96 -4.40 45.16
N PRO A 183 5.88 -5.74 45.20
CA PRO A 183 5.02 -6.50 44.31
C PRO A 183 3.58 -5.99 44.34
N GLY A 184 3.00 -5.74 43.17
CA GLY A 184 1.65 -5.19 43.02
C GLY A 184 1.59 -3.73 42.55
N TRP A 185 2.69 -2.99 42.68
CA TRP A 185 2.84 -1.67 42.05
C TRP A 185 2.92 -1.80 40.51
N LYS A 186 2.70 -0.69 39.79
CA LYS A 186 2.88 -0.63 38.33
C LYS A 186 3.87 0.47 37.97
N ILE A 187 4.73 0.22 37.00
CA ILE A 187 5.68 1.20 36.48
C ILE A 187 5.40 1.50 35.02
N ASP A 188 5.38 2.77 34.66
CA ASP A 188 5.30 3.22 33.27
C ASP A 188 6.74 3.35 32.74
N ARG A 189 7.29 2.21 32.30
CA ARG A 189 8.65 2.16 31.74
C ARG A 189 8.68 2.70 30.32
N GLN A 190 9.80 3.25 29.89
CA GLN A 190 10.01 3.72 28.52
C GLN A 190 9.99 2.56 27.50
N LEU A 191 9.92 2.90 26.22
CA LEU A 191 9.99 1.91 25.15
C LEU A 191 11.42 1.35 25.00
N ARG A 192 11.51 0.04 24.76
CA ARG A 192 12.76 -0.67 24.49
C ARG A 192 12.63 -1.59 23.30
N ASP A 193 13.77 -2.09 22.83
CA ASP A 193 13.82 -3.06 21.74
C ASP A 193 12.98 -4.30 22.05
N GLY A 194 12.22 -4.77 21.07
CA GLY A 194 11.32 -5.91 21.18
C GLY A 194 9.91 -5.59 21.67
N ASP A 195 9.63 -4.36 22.13
CA ASP A 195 8.28 -3.95 22.50
C ASP A 195 7.33 -3.94 21.33
N ILE A 196 6.06 -4.25 21.59
CA ILE A 196 5.03 -4.41 20.56
C ILE A 196 4.30 -3.09 20.37
N VAL A 197 4.19 -2.68 19.11
CA VAL A 197 3.48 -1.47 18.69
C VAL A 197 2.58 -1.75 17.51
N LEU A 198 1.48 -1.02 17.41
CA LEU A 198 0.64 -1.02 16.22
C LEU A 198 1.09 0.11 15.30
N PHE A 199 1.44 -0.24 14.08
CA PHE A 199 1.88 0.69 13.06
C PHE A 199 0.83 0.81 11.96
N ASN A 200 0.46 2.04 11.62
CA ASN A 200 -0.69 2.35 10.78
C ASN A 200 -0.38 3.45 9.75
N ARG A 201 -0.83 3.23 8.51
CA ARG A 201 -0.92 4.29 7.49
C ARG A 201 -2.37 4.62 7.19
N GLN A 202 -2.65 5.92 7.08
CA GLN A 202 -3.94 6.43 6.65
C GLN A 202 -3.87 6.82 5.17
N PRO A 203 -4.94 6.58 4.36
CA PRO A 203 -6.20 5.95 4.73
C PRO A 203 -6.08 4.43 4.91
N SER A 204 -6.82 3.87 5.89
CA SER A 204 -6.82 2.42 6.13
C SER A 204 -7.87 1.73 5.27
N LEU A 205 -7.43 1.18 4.13
CA LEU A 205 -8.30 0.57 3.13
C LEU A 205 -8.67 -0.88 3.45
N HIS A 206 -7.79 -1.59 4.15
CA HIS A 206 -7.99 -2.98 4.55
C HIS A 206 -7.31 -3.25 5.90
N ARG A 207 -7.60 -4.40 6.51
CA ARG A 207 -7.08 -4.72 7.86
C ARG A 207 -5.54 -4.64 7.96
N MET A 208 -4.82 -5.00 6.90
CA MET A 208 -3.35 -4.95 6.88
C MET A 208 -2.77 -3.52 6.85
N SER A 209 -3.60 -2.47 6.73
CA SER A 209 -3.15 -1.09 6.90
C SER A 209 -2.83 -0.74 8.37
N ILE A 210 -3.12 -1.65 9.31
CA ILE A 210 -2.64 -1.64 10.69
C ILE A 210 -2.07 -3.03 11.01
N MET A 211 -0.79 -3.10 11.40
CA MET A 211 -0.14 -4.35 11.81
C MET A 211 0.74 -4.10 13.01
N SER A 212 1.06 -5.14 13.77
CA SER A 212 1.94 -5.03 14.92
C SER A 212 3.39 -5.28 14.53
N HIS A 213 4.27 -4.39 14.97
CA HIS A 213 5.72 -4.47 14.78
C HIS A 213 6.42 -4.56 16.13
N ARG A 214 7.66 -5.06 16.13
CA ARG A 214 8.57 -4.97 17.26
C ARG A 214 9.45 -3.73 17.12
N ILE A 215 9.60 -2.99 18.20
CA ILE A 215 10.41 -1.79 18.21
C ILE A 215 11.88 -2.15 18.11
N LYS A 216 12.61 -1.35 17.33
CA LYS A 216 14.05 -1.18 17.45
C LYS A 216 14.35 0.30 17.63
N VAL A 217 14.89 0.68 18.78
CA VAL A 217 15.18 2.08 19.09
C VAL A 217 16.41 2.52 18.29
N MET A 218 16.28 3.62 17.55
CA MET A 218 17.31 4.11 16.65
C MET A 218 17.48 5.62 16.75
N ASN A 219 18.65 6.10 16.30
CA ASN A 219 18.91 7.53 16.19
C ASN A 219 18.14 8.12 14.99
N GLY A 220 17.82 9.40 15.08
CA GLY A 220 17.09 10.15 14.05
C GLY A 220 15.72 10.59 14.52
N ARG A 221 14.87 11.02 13.58
CA ARG A 221 13.53 11.59 13.84
C ARG A 221 12.41 10.91 13.03
N THR A 222 12.76 9.95 12.19
CA THR A 222 11.83 9.23 11.30
C THR A 222 11.55 7.83 11.82
N PHE A 223 10.40 7.28 11.48
CA PHE A 223 10.18 5.84 11.60
C PHE A 223 10.94 5.13 10.47
N ARG A 224 11.55 3.99 10.76
CA ARG A 224 12.24 3.18 9.74
C ARG A 224 11.48 1.91 9.47
N LEU A 225 11.27 1.60 8.20
CA LEU A 225 10.49 0.45 7.76
C LEU A 225 11.28 -0.36 6.74
N ASN A 226 11.18 -1.68 6.81
CA ASN A 226 11.69 -2.55 5.77
C ASN A 226 10.86 -2.34 4.47
N PRO A 227 11.50 -2.04 3.32
CA PRO A 227 10.77 -1.77 2.08
C PRO A 227 9.88 -2.92 1.58
N ALA A 228 10.15 -4.18 1.95
CA ALA A 228 9.31 -5.32 1.59
C ALA A 228 7.89 -5.26 2.20
N VAL A 229 7.70 -4.47 3.27
CA VAL A 229 6.43 -4.30 4.00
C VAL A 229 5.68 -3.04 3.57
N CYS A 230 6.18 -2.27 2.61
CA CYS A 230 5.47 -1.12 2.06
C CYS A 230 4.13 -1.44 1.37
N PRO A 231 3.97 -2.56 0.62
CA PRO A 231 2.74 -2.86 -0.11
C PRO A 231 1.46 -2.92 0.74
N PRO A 232 1.41 -3.61 1.90
CA PRO A 232 0.20 -3.61 2.74
C PRO A 232 -0.14 -2.22 3.32
N TYR A 233 0.83 -1.32 3.46
CA TYR A 233 0.53 0.06 3.88
C TYR A 233 0.22 0.98 2.69
N ASN A 234 0.47 0.51 1.46
CA ASN A 234 0.53 1.33 0.26
C ASN A 234 1.45 2.57 0.44
N ALA A 235 2.53 2.39 1.20
CA ALA A 235 3.41 3.46 1.65
C ALA A 235 4.58 3.67 0.68
N ASP A 236 4.96 4.91 0.47
CA ASP A 236 6.16 5.31 -0.26
C ASP A 236 7.07 6.18 0.64
N PHE A 237 8.15 6.71 0.07
CA PHE A 237 9.18 7.45 0.82
C PHE A 237 9.38 8.86 0.27
N ASP A 238 8.34 9.48 -0.30
CA ASP A 238 8.38 10.83 -0.86
C ASP A 238 8.01 11.95 0.14
N GLY A 239 7.72 11.57 1.40
CA GLY A 239 7.25 12.47 2.46
C GLY A 239 6.12 11.87 3.30
N ASP A 240 5.68 10.66 2.97
CA ASP A 240 4.69 9.90 3.71
C ASP A 240 4.94 9.83 5.23
N GLU A 241 3.85 10.02 5.99
CA GLU A 241 3.85 9.93 7.45
C GLU A 241 3.01 8.76 7.92
N MET A 242 3.46 8.07 8.96
CA MET A 242 2.73 6.96 9.58
C MET A 242 2.51 7.19 11.07
N ASN A 243 1.47 6.52 11.58
CA ASN A 243 1.08 6.56 12.99
C ASN A 243 1.61 5.32 13.71
N LEU A 244 2.06 5.51 14.94
CA LEU A 244 2.46 4.47 15.87
C LEU A 244 1.58 4.56 17.11
N HIS A 245 1.07 3.42 17.57
CA HIS A 245 0.28 3.29 18.79
C HIS A 245 0.89 2.23 19.70
N VAL A 246 0.95 2.50 21.01
CA VAL A 246 1.52 1.58 22.01
C VAL A 246 0.41 0.95 22.86
N PRO A 247 0.09 -0.34 22.68
CA PRO A 247 -0.90 -1.04 23.49
C PRO A 247 -0.50 -1.11 24.97
N GLN A 248 -1.39 -0.66 25.86
CA GLN A 248 -1.09 -0.49 27.28
C GLN A 248 -1.39 -1.75 28.12
N THR A 249 -2.45 -2.50 27.84
CA THR A 249 -2.77 -3.72 28.59
C THR A 249 -1.95 -4.91 28.10
N GLU A 250 -1.70 -5.88 28.99
CA GLU A 250 -0.99 -7.12 28.64
C GLU A 250 -1.77 -7.95 27.61
N GLU A 251 -3.09 -8.04 27.77
CA GLU A 251 -3.99 -8.73 26.83
C GLU A 251 -3.91 -8.13 25.42
N ALA A 252 -3.96 -6.80 25.28
CA ALA A 252 -3.89 -6.15 23.97
C ALA A 252 -2.50 -6.31 23.31
N ARG A 253 -1.42 -6.35 24.10
CA ARG A 253 -0.09 -6.66 23.57
C ARG A 253 0.01 -8.09 23.07
N ALA A 254 -0.50 -9.06 23.85
CA ALA A 254 -0.50 -10.46 23.47
C ALA A 254 -1.37 -10.70 22.22
N GLU A 255 -2.56 -10.10 22.16
CA GLU A 255 -3.44 -10.17 20.99
C GLU A 255 -2.77 -9.58 19.73
N ALA A 256 -2.12 -8.41 19.88
CA ALA A 256 -1.38 -7.80 18.79
C ALA A 256 -0.24 -8.72 18.29
N GLU A 257 0.53 -9.32 19.21
CA GLU A 257 1.63 -10.23 18.89
C GLU A 257 1.20 -11.47 18.10
N LEU A 258 0.06 -12.05 18.50
CA LEU A 258 -0.39 -13.34 18.00
C LEU A 258 -1.23 -13.22 16.73
N LEU A 259 -2.05 -12.18 16.60
CA LEU A 259 -3.03 -12.06 15.51
C LEU A 259 -2.65 -10.97 14.50
N VAL A 260 -2.07 -9.87 14.98
CA VAL A 260 -1.89 -8.64 14.19
C VAL A 260 -0.46 -8.48 13.71
N ALA A 261 0.45 -9.36 14.09
CA ALA A 261 1.84 -9.29 13.69
C ALA A 261 2.03 -9.41 12.17
N VAL A 262 3.07 -8.72 11.68
CA VAL A 262 3.40 -8.65 10.25
C VAL A 262 3.58 -10.05 9.65
N GLN A 263 4.31 -10.94 10.34
CA GLN A 263 4.54 -12.30 9.84
C GLN A 263 3.24 -13.12 9.71
N GLU A 264 2.26 -12.89 10.57
CA GLU A 264 0.97 -13.60 10.51
C GLU A 264 0.03 -13.04 9.44
N ASN A 265 0.39 -11.90 8.84
CA ASN A 265 -0.38 -11.21 7.80
C ASN A 265 0.40 -11.07 6.48
N ILE A 266 1.34 -11.98 6.20
CA ILE A 266 2.05 -12.02 4.90
C ILE A 266 1.07 -12.33 3.76
N LEU A 267 0.10 -13.22 3.98
CA LEU A 267 -0.90 -13.60 2.97
C LEU A 267 -2.10 -12.63 2.97
N SER A 268 -2.47 -12.18 1.78
CA SER A 268 -3.62 -11.30 1.59
C SER A 268 -4.94 -12.05 1.79
N PRO A 269 -5.87 -11.55 2.62
CA PRO A 269 -7.20 -12.13 2.77
C PRO A 269 -8.07 -12.04 1.52
N ARG A 270 -7.68 -11.21 0.54
CA ARG A 270 -8.43 -11.03 -0.70
C ARG A 270 -8.27 -12.20 -1.67
N PHE A 271 -7.10 -12.82 -1.73
CA PHE A 271 -6.75 -13.77 -2.79
C PHE A 271 -5.76 -14.88 -2.38
N GLY A 272 -5.33 -14.95 -1.10
CA GLY A 272 -4.49 -16.05 -0.62
C GLY A 272 -3.07 -16.09 -1.18
N ALA A 273 -2.53 -14.93 -1.55
CA ALA A 273 -1.16 -14.81 -2.04
C ALA A 273 -0.39 -13.73 -1.24
N PRO A 274 0.95 -13.79 -1.18
CA PRO A 274 1.73 -12.97 -0.28
C PRO A 274 1.70 -11.50 -0.70
N ILE A 275 1.14 -10.60 0.11
CA ILE A 275 1.18 -9.16 -0.17
C ILE A 275 2.55 -8.55 0.20
N ILE A 276 3.25 -9.15 1.16
CA ILE A 276 4.60 -8.76 1.58
C ILE A 276 5.59 -9.56 0.73
N GLY A 277 6.57 -8.88 0.13
CA GLY A 277 7.55 -9.54 -0.73
C GLY A 277 8.54 -8.56 -1.35
N GLY A 278 9.35 -9.06 -2.27
CA GLY A 278 10.32 -8.26 -3.01
C GLY A 278 9.64 -7.18 -3.85
N LEU A 279 10.25 -6.00 -3.86
CA LEU A 279 9.86 -4.85 -4.66
C LEU A 279 11.08 -4.26 -5.37
N HIS A 280 10.90 -3.75 -6.59
CA HIS A 280 11.90 -2.99 -7.34
C HIS A 280 13.30 -3.64 -7.27
N ASP A 281 14.24 -3.05 -6.53
CA ASP A 281 15.62 -3.50 -6.32
C ASP A 281 15.73 -4.95 -5.84
N HIS A 282 14.78 -5.44 -5.04
CA HIS A 282 14.78 -6.86 -4.66
C HIS A 282 14.67 -7.77 -5.87
N ILE A 283 13.79 -7.39 -6.81
CA ILE A 283 13.50 -8.15 -8.02
C ILE A 283 14.65 -7.97 -9.03
N SER A 284 15.08 -6.73 -9.30
CA SER A 284 16.20 -6.48 -10.21
C SER A 284 17.48 -7.16 -9.73
N GLY A 285 17.76 -7.10 -8.43
CA GLY A 285 18.97 -7.68 -7.84
C GLY A 285 19.01 -9.18 -7.90
N ILE A 286 17.91 -9.83 -7.55
CA ILE A 286 17.85 -11.29 -7.62
C ILE A 286 17.79 -11.78 -9.07
N PHE A 287 17.15 -11.02 -9.96
CA PHE A 287 17.15 -11.32 -11.40
C PHE A 287 18.57 -11.26 -11.95
N ILE A 288 19.31 -10.18 -11.71
CA ILE A 288 20.69 -10.02 -12.17
C ILE A 288 21.61 -11.09 -11.55
N LEU A 289 21.41 -11.42 -10.27
CA LEU A 289 22.16 -12.47 -9.59
C LEU A 289 21.92 -13.82 -10.26
N THR A 290 20.66 -14.19 -10.48
CA THR A 290 20.26 -15.53 -10.88
C THR A 290 20.13 -15.71 -12.39
N ASN A 291 20.19 -14.65 -13.20
CA ASN A 291 20.12 -14.77 -14.66
C ASN A 291 21.39 -15.43 -15.21
N GLN A 292 21.22 -16.56 -15.90
CA GLN A 292 22.29 -17.44 -16.40
C GLN A 292 23.21 -17.95 -15.29
N THR A 293 24.13 -18.86 -15.60
CA THR A 293 25.08 -19.39 -14.60
C THR A 293 26.32 -18.51 -14.54
N LYS A 294 26.56 -17.89 -13.38
CA LYS A 294 27.73 -17.06 -13.09
C LYS A 294 28.55 -17.70 -11.96
N TRP A 295 29.87 -17.52 -12.01
CA TRP A 295 30.80 -18.14 -11.08
C TRP A 295 31.51 -17.06 -10.27
N TYR A 296 31.51 -17.22 -8.96
CA TYR A 296 32.10 -16.30 -8.01
C TYR A 296 33.25 -16.95 -7.26
N THR A 297 34.26 -16.13 -6.95
CA THR A 297 35.34 -16.51 -6.04
C THR A 297 34.81 -16.65 -4.61
N LYS A 298 35.61 -17.26 -3.73
CA LYS A 298 35.26 -17.42 -2.31
C LYS A 298 34.90 -16.08 -1.64
N SER A 299 35.67 -15.02 -1.91
CA SER A 299 35.47 -13.70 -1.32
C SER A 299 34.16 -13.07 -1.77
N GLU A 300 33.84 -13.13 -3.06
CA GLU A 300 32.60 -12.59 -3.62
C GLU A 300 31.37 -13.37 -3.12
N PHE A 301 31.47 -14.70 -3.05
CA PHE A 301 30.40 -15.55 -2.52
C PHE A 301 30.13 -15.24 -1.03
N LEU A 302 31.18 -15.09 -0.22
CA LEU A 302 31.04 -14.69 1.19
C LEU A 302 30.50 -13.26 1.33
N TYR A 303 30.84 -12.36 0.42
CA TYR A 303 30.29 -11.01 0.40
C TYR A 303 28.77 -11.02 0.22
N LEU A 304 28.26 -11.81 -0.75
CA LEU A 304 26.83 -11.99 -0.98
C LEU A 304 26.11 -12.49 0.30
N LEU A 305 26.67 -13.51 0.95
CA LEU A 305 26.04 -14.20 2.09
C LEU A 305 26.39 -13.65 3.48
N LYS A 306 27.21 -12.60 3.61
CA LYS A 306 27.69 -12.06 4.91
C LYS A 306 26.64 -11.80 6.03
N TYR A 307 25.35 -11.60 5.72
CA TYR A 307 24.29 -11.38 6.72
C TYR A 307 23.26 -12.51 6.78
N THR A 308 23.44 -13.53 5.96
CA THR A 308 22.62 -14.74 5.97
C THR A 308 23.18 -15.67 7.03
N LYS A 309 22.31 -16.32 7.80
CA LYS A 309 22.74 -17.35 8.75
C LYS A 309 23.13 -18.60 7.97
N MET A 310 24.40 -18.99 8.01
CA MET A 310 24.91 -20.16 7.33
C MET A 310 25.77 -20.97 8.29
N ASP A 311 25.38 -22.22 8.56
CA ASP A 311 26.13 -23.12 9.45
C ASP A 311 27.35 -23.72 8.75
N LYS A 312 27.21 -24.08 7.47
CA LYS A 312 28.27 -24.65 6.64
C LYS A 312 28.20 -24.08 5.22
N MET A 313 29.36 -23.69 4.69
CA MET A 313 29.49 -23.27 3.30
C MET A 313 29.26 -24.46 2.36
N PRO A 314 28.50 -24.30 1.26
CA PRO A 314 28.35 -25.37 0.27
C PRO A 314 29.70 -25.73 -0.36
N GLU A 315 29.80 -26.95 -0.87
CA GLU A 315 30.97 -27.39 -1.65
C GLU A 315 31.10 -26.54 -2.93
N PRO A 316 32.33 -26.25 -3.38
CA PRO A 316 32.53 -25.48 -4.60
C PRO A 316 31.97 -26.24 -5.82
N GLY A 317 31.20 -25.55 -6.66
CA GLY A 317 30.62 -26.16 -7.85
C GLY A 317 31.65 -26.46 -8.95
N LYS A 318 32.81 -25.77 -8.95
CA LYS A 318 33.95 -26.11 -9.81
C LYS A 318 35.27 -25.65 -9.18
N ILE A 319 36.37 -26.30 -9.57
CA ILE A 319 37.74 -25.89 -9.24
C ILE A 319 38.46 -25.64 -10.56
N VAL A 320 38.97 -24.43 -10.76
CA VAL A 320 39.73 -24.05 -11.96
C VAL A 320 41.10 -23.58 -11.49
N ASP A 321 42.17 -24.20 -12.00
CA ASP A 321 43.56 -23.88 -11.65
C ASP A 321 43.84 -23.85 -10.14
N GLY A 322 43.22 -24.77 -9.39
CA GLY A 322 43.35 -24.87 -7.93
C GLY A 322 42.52 -23.84 -7.14
N VAL A 323 41.80 -22.94 -7.81
CA VAL A 323 40.90 -21.96 -7.18
C VAL A 323 39.47 -22.51 -7.16
N PRO A 324 38.83 -22.62 -5.98
CA PRO A 324 37.44 -23.04 -5.88
C PRO A 324 36.48 -21.90 -6.25
N TYR A 325 35.44 -22.23 -7.03
CA TYR A 325 34.39 -21.32 -7.46
C TYR A 325 33.00 -21.85 -7.06
N TRP A 326 32.11 -20.91 -6.72
CA TRP A 326 30.72 -21.17 -6.38
C TRP A 326 29.80 -20.53 -7.40
N SER A 327 28.66 -21.16 -7.68
CA SER A 327 27.69 -20.60 -8.61
C SER A 327 26.76 -19.59 -7.94
N ASN A 328 26.26 -18.65 -8.73
CA ASN A 328 25.19 -17.74 -8.34
C ASN A 328 23.92 -18.47 -7.87
N LYS A 329 23.60 -19.61 -8.50
CA LYS A 329 22.45 -20.44 -8.12
C LYS A 329 22.65 -21.10 -6.76
N GLN A 330 23.88 -21.52 -6.43
CA GLN A 330 24.23 -22.00 -5.08
C GLN A 330 24.03 -20.90 -4.04
N ALA A 331 24.40 -19.64 -4.34
CA ALA A 331 24.20 -18.53 -3.42
C ALA A 331 22.73 -18.31 -3.07
N PHE A 332 21.82 -18.41 -4.06
CA PHE A 332 20.38 -18.35 -3.81
C PHE A 332 19.85 -19.60 -3.08
N SER A 333 20.40 -20.78 -3.36
CA SER A 333 19.97 -22.02 -2.72
C SER A 333 20.19 -22.01 -1.20
N VAL A 334 21.21 -21.28 -0.70
CA VAL A 334 21.49 -21.16 0.74
C VAL A 334 20.33 -20.53 1.52
N ILE A 335 19.53 -19.65 0.91
CA ILE A 335 18.40 -19.00 1.61
C ILE A 335 17.13 -19.86 1.60
N LEU A 336 17.06 -20.90 0.77
CA LEU A 336 15.90 -21.79 0.66
C LEU A 336 15.91 -22.89 1.74
N PRO A 337 14.73 -23.34 2.21
CA PRO A 337 14.63 -24.59 2.97
C PRO A 337 14.94 -25.81 2.10
N LYS A 338 15.59 -26.83 2.69
CA LYS A 338 16.15 -28.01 2.00
C LYS A 338 15.13 -29.03 1.46
N ASP A 339 13.85 -28.84 1.75
CA ASP A 339 12.76 -29.74 1.38
C ASP A 339 11.79 -29.09 0.38
N VAL A 340 12.09 -27.86 -0.06
CA VAL A 340 11.27 -27.15 -1.05
C VAL A 340 11.59 -27.68 -2.44
N SER A 341 10.59 -28.25 -3.10
CA SER A 341 10.64 -28.59 -4.54
C SER A 341 9.48 -27.92 -5.28
N MET A 342 9.77 -27.26 -6.41
CA MET A 342 8.77 -26.56 -7.24
C MET A 342 9.28 -26.26 -8.66
N PHE A 343 8.33 -26.21 -9.59
CA PHE A 343 8.60 -25.99 -11.02
C PHE A 343 7.65 -24.94 -11.58
N TYR A 344 8.18 -23.90 -12.24
CA TYR A 344 7.34 -22.89 -12.86
C TYR A 344 8.08 -22.04 -13.90
N LYS A 345 7.31 -21.40 -14.78
CA LYS A 345 7.81 -20.40 -15.73
C LYS A 345 7.95 -19.04 -15.06
N ALA A 346 9.12 -18.43 -15.18
CA ALA A 346 9.38 -17.04 -14.79
C ALA A 346 8.60 -16.06 -15.70
N THR A 347 8.38 -14.83 -15.24
CA THR A 347 7.84 -13.69 -16.00
C THR A 347 8.68 -13.37 -17.23
N CYS A 348 10.00 -13.54 -17.16
CA CYS A 348 10.88 -13.31 -18.32
C CYS A 348 10.70 -14.31 -19.47
N CYS A 349 9.87 -15.35 -19.30
CA CYS A 349 9.59 -16.34 -20.32
C CYS A 349 8.85 -15.72 -21.53
N GLN A 350 9.48 -15.72 -22.69
CA GLN A 350 8.92 -15.19 -23.94
C GLN A 350 7.88 -16.12 -24.62
N ASN A 351 7.44 -17.19 -23.95
CA ASN A 351 6.50 -18.18 -24.49
C ASN A 351 6.87 -18.66 -25.91
N CYS A 352 8.15 -19.00 -26.12
CA CYS A 352 8.65 -19.47 -27.41
C CYS A 352 7.89 -20.72 -27.90
N ASN A 353 7.70 -20.82 -29.22
CA ASN A 353 7.06 -21.95 -29.88
C ASN A 353 7.91 -22.43 -31.07
N PRO A 354 8.45 -23.67 -31.07
CA PRO A 354 8.29 -24.70 -30.04
C PRO A 354 9.05 -24.36 -28.76
N CYS A 355 8.47 -24.72 -27.61
CA CYS A 355 9.04 -24.42 -26.31
C CYS A 355 10.05 -25.51 -25.90
N THR A 356 11.33 -25.19 -25.79
CA THR A 356 12.42 -26.16 -25.53
C THR A 356 12.57 -26.55 -24.05
N LYS A 357 11.49 -26.54 -23.26
CA LYS A 357 11.56 -26.87 -21.82
C LYS A 357 12.07 -28.28 -21.56
N ASP A 358 11.70 -29.20 -22.45
CA ASP A 358 12.03 -30.63 -22.36
C ASP A 358 13.30 -31.01 -23.12
N SER A 359 14.03 -30.02 -23.67
CA SER A 359 15.30 -30.31 -24.32
C SER A 359 16.37 -30.59 -23.27
N ALA A 360 17.25 -31.57 -23.52
CA ALA A 360 18.41 -31.86 -22.67
C ALA A 360 19.34 -30.64 -22.46
N ALA A 361 19.20 -29.60 -23.30
CA ALA A 361 19.93 -28.34 -23.23
C ALA A 361 19.28 -27.27 -22.34
N GLY A 362 18.05 -27.48 -21.85
CA GLY A 362 17.29 -26.51 -21.05
C GLY A 362 16.73 -25.33 -21.85
N CYS A 363 16.10 -24.38 -21.15
CA CYS A 363 15.58 -23.16 -21.77
C CYS A 363 16.77 -22.23 -22.15
N PRO A 364 16.95 -21.85 -23.43
CA PRO A 364 18.04 -20.96 -23.85
C PRO A 364 18.04 -19.60 -23.12
N ASN A 365 16.86 -19.16 -22.70
CA ASN A 365 16.65 -17.90 -21.99
C ASN A 365 16.67 -18.05 -20.46
N ASP A 366 17.01 -19.24 -19.94
CA ASP A 366 17.04 -19.57 -18.50
C ASP A 366 15.76 -19.11 -17.76
N ALA A 367 14.59 -19.28 -18.38
CA ALA A 367 13.31 -18.76 -17.89
C ALA A 367 12.43 -19.82 -17.20
N PHE A 368 12.88 -21.07 -17.12
CA PHE A 368 12.16 -22.16 -16.47
C PHE A 368 12.83 -22.51 -15.15
N VAL A 369 12.15 -22.20 -14.04
CA VAL A 369 12.66 -22.34 -12.68
C VAL A 369 12.45 -23.76 -12.19
N ARG A 370 13.55 -24.42 -11.83
CA ARG A 370 13.59 -25.76 -11.25
C ARG A 370 14.28 -25.69 -9.90
N ILE A 371 13.51 -25.85 -8.82
CA ILE A 371 14.03 -25.97 -7.47
C ILE A 371 13.73 -27.38 -6.98
N VAL A 372 14.75 -28.11 -6.55
CA VAL A 372 14.63 -29.47 -6.02
C VAL A 372 15.41 -29.53 -4.70
N ASP A 373 14.75 -29.98 -3.63
CA ASP A 373 15.35 -30.10 -2.29
C ASP A 373 16.11 -28.84 -1.83
N GLY A 374 15.53 -27.66 -2.10
CA GLY A 374 16.12 -26.37 -1.75
C GLY A 374 17.28 -25.91 -2.65
N GLU A 375 17.61 -26.65 -3.70
CA GLU A 375 18.64 -26.29 -4.68
C GLU A 375 18.03 -25.74 -5.97
N LEU A 376 18.46 -24.54 -6.37
CA LEU A 376 18.09 -23.94 -7.64
C LEU A 376 18.97 -24.52 -8.75
N LEU A 377 18.41 -25.42 -9.55
CA LEU A 377 19.13 -26.10 -10.63
C LEU A 377 19.16 -25.27 -11.91
N SER A 378 18.03 -24.69 -12.29
CA SER A 378 17.89 -23.83 -13.47
C SER A 378 16.83 -22.77 -13.27
N GLY A 379 16.86 -21.74 -14.11
CA GLY A 379 15.85 -20.69 -14.18
C GLY A 379 16.20 -19.44 -13.39
N THR A 380 15.69 -18.31 -13.88
CA THR A 380 15.92 -16.99 -13.33
C THR A 380 14.81 -16.60 -12.36
N ILE A 381 15.19 -16.04 -11.22
CA ILE A 381 14.27 -15.57 -10.17
C ILE A 381 13.86 -14.14 -10.48
N ASP A 382 12.55 -13.89 -10.55
CA ASP A 382 11.98 -12.60 -10.93
C ASP A 382 10.72 -12.26 -10.11
N LYS A 383 9.91 -11.28 -10.56
CA LYS A 383 8.69 -10.85 -9.86
C LYS A 383 7.75 -12.02 -9.51
N LYS A 384 7.58 -13.02 -10.38
CA LYS A 384 6.69 -14.16 -10.10
C LYS A 384 7.24 -15.11 -9.05
N SER A 385 8.55 -15.06 -8.84
CA SER A 385 9.22 -15.90 -7.86
C SER A 385 9.12 -15.30 -6.45
N VAL A 386 9.43 -14.00 -6.33
CA VAL A 386 9.65 -13.34 -5.03
C VAL A 386 8.86 -12.04 -4.83
N GLY A 387 8.18 -11.56 -5.86
CA GLY A 387 7.50 -10.26 -5.85
C GLY A 387 6.31 -10.23 -4.89
N ALA A 388 6.01 -9.04 -4.40
CA ALA A 388 4.75 -8.79 -3.71
C ALA A 388 3.56 -9.17 -4.63
N MET A 389 2.56 -9.83 -4.05
CA MET A 389 1.37 -10.46 -4.67
C MET A 389 1.64 -11.73 -5.47
N ASP A 390 2.73 -11.80 -6.22
CA ASP A 390 3.00 -12.87 -7.18
C ASP A 390 3.94 -13.98 -6.64
N GLY A 391 4.58 -13.77 -5.48
CA GLY A 391 5.67 -14.60 -4.96
C GLY A 391 5.33 -16.08 -4.71
N THR A 392 5.57 -16.92 -5.70
CA THR A 392 5.31 -18.36 -5.66
C THR A 392 6.19 -19.11 -4.66
N ILE A 393 7.48 -18.77 -4.56
CA ILE A 393 8.41 -19.40 -3.61
C ILE A 393 7.97 -19.11 -2.17
N LEU A 394 7.64 -17.85 -1.89
CA LEU A 394 7.20 -17.43 -0.56
C LEU A 394 5.89 -18.15 -0.16
N ASN A 395 4.93 -18.27 -1.08
CA ASN A 395 3.69 -19.02 -0.84
C ASN A 395 3.99 -20.50 -0.51
N ARG A 396 4.91 -21.14 -1.24
CA ARG A 396 5.36 -22.51 -0.99
C ARG A 396 6.00 -22.67 0.39
N ILE A 397 6.88 -21.75 0.79
CA ILE A 397 7.54 -21.77 2.11
C ILE A 397 6.52 -21.60 3.23
N ILE A 398 5.53 -20.70 3.09
CA ILE A 398 4.50 -20.48 4.13
C ILE A 398 3.69 -21.75 4.36
N ARG A 399 3.37 -22.50 3.30
CA ARG A 399 2.57 -23.73 3.41
C ARG A 399 3.33 -24.90 4.05
N LEU A 400 4.62 -25.03 3.76
CA LEU A 400 5.45 -26.12 4.29
C LEU A 400 5.99 -25.84 5.69
N HIS A 401 6.43 -24.60 5.95
CA HIS A 401 7.19 -24.23 7.16
C HIS A 401 6.52 -23.15 8.02
N GLY A 402 5.37 -22.63 7.60
CA GLY A 402 4.65 -21.58 8.31
C GLY A 402 5.22 -20.17 8.11
N THR A 403 4.59 -19.22 8.78
CA THR A 403 4.80 -17.76 8.65
C THR A 403 6.14 -17.29 9.21
N ARG A 404 6.65 -17.93 10.27
CA ARG A 404 7.92 -17.56 10.90
C ARG A 404 9.12 -17.79 9.97
N ARG A 405 9.19 -18.97 9.32
CA ARG A 405 10.26 -19.24 8.35
C ARG A 405 10.15 -18.36 7.12
N ALA A 406 8.92 -18.04 6.71
CA ALA A 406 8.67 -17.11 5.61
C ALA A 406 9.20 -15.70 5.90
N ARG A 407 9.02 -15.19 7.12
CA ARG A 407 9.63 -13.93 7.58
C ARG A 407 11.15 -13.94 7.42
N ASP A 408 11.80 -14.99 7.93
CA ASP A 408 13.25 -15.11 7.87
C ASP A 408 13.75 -15.19 6.41
N TYR A 409 13.02 -15.90 5.54
CA TYR A 409 13.29 -15.94 4.10
C TYR A 409 13.21 -14.55 3.45
N ILE A 410 12.20 -13.73 3.76
CA ILE A 410 12.08 -12.38 3.20
C ILE A 410 13.25 -11.50 3.66
N ASP A 411 13.67 -11.61 4.92
CA ASP A 411 14.82 -10.87 5.45
C ASP A 411 16.12 -11.28 4.76
N ASP A 412 16.34 -12.58 4.56
CA ASP A 412 17.52 -13.13 3.87
C ASP A 412 17.53 -12.75 2.38
N LEU A 413 16.38 -12.86 1.71
CA LEU A 413 16.19 -12.44 0.33
C LEU A 413 16.53 -10.97 0.16
N THR A 414 16.01 -10.11 1.04
CA THR A 414 16.24 -8.66 1.00
C THR A 414 17.72 -8.32 1.03
N LYS A 415 18.46 -8.95 1.96
CA LYS A 415 19.90 -8.73 2.12
C LYS A 415 20.69 -9.26 0.93
N LEU A 416 20.32 -10.42 0.41
CA LEU A 416 20.99 -11.04 -0.74
C LEU A 416 20.79 -10.20 -2.01
N SER A 417 19.55 -9.78 -2.30
CA SER A 417 19.24 -9.02 -3.51
C SER A 417 19.93 -7.66 -3.54
N ILE A 418 19.96 -6.95 -2.42
CA ILE A 418 20.60 -5.62 -2.34
C ILE A 418 22.10 -5.76 -2.57
N ARG A 419 22.74 -6.78 -2.00
CA ARG A 419 24.17 -7.01 -2.21
C ARG A 419 24.50 -7.45 -3.62
N ALA A 420 23.63 -8.24 -4.24
CA ALA A 420 23.79 -8.60 -5.64
C ALA A 420 23.78 -7.36 -6.54
N ILE A 421 22.86 -6.41 -6.29
CA ILE A 421 22.87 -5.11 -6.99
C ILE A 421 24.17 -4.36 -6.73
N MET A 422 24.58 -4.25 -5.47
CA MET A 422 25.78 -3.50 -5.10
C MET A 422 27.06 -4.11 -5.69
N LEU A 423 27.14 -5.44 -5.82
CA LEU A 423 28.28 -6.14 -6.39
C LEU A 423 28.37 -5.93 -7.91
N ASN A 424 27.24 -6.06 -8.60
CA ASN A 424 27.21 -5.97 -10.06
C ASN A 424 27.25 -4.53 -10.56
N GLY A 425 26.76 -3.58 -9.75
CA GLY A 425 26.49 -2.22 -10.19
C GLY A 425 25.22 -2.16 -11.05
N PHE A 426 24.30 -1.28 -10.69
CA PHE A 426 23.08 -1.06 -11.46
C PHE A 426 22.79 0.42 -11.56
N SER A 427 22.73 0.94 -12.78
CA SER A 427 22.49 2.36 -13.07
C SER A 427 21.64 2.48 -14.32
N TYR A 428 20.99 3.63 -14.47
CA TYR A 428 20.17 3.97 -15.62
C TYR A 428 20.77 5.20 -16.31
N GLY A 429 21.15 5.03 -17.57
CA GLY A 429 21.68 6.08 -18.42
C GLY A 429 20.66 6.60 -19.43
N ILE A 430 20.91 7.80 -19.94
CA ILE A 430 20.13 8.36 -21.05
C ILE A 430 20.27 7.48 -22.31
N ASN A 431 21.42 6.80 -22.47
CA ASN A 431 21.73 5.93 -23.60
C ASN A 431 20.94 4.62 -23.58
N ASP A 432 20.35 4.25 -22.44
CA ASP A 432 19.55 3.03 -22.31
C ASP A 432 18.23 3.10 -23.10
N THR A 433 17.92 4.26 -23.68
CA THR A 433 16.75 4.47 -24.54
C THR A 433 17.14 4.88 -25.97
N ASP A 434 18.44 4.89 -26.28
CA ASP A 434 18.91 5.25 -27.61
C ASP A 434 18.65 4.10 -28.59
N LEU A 435 18.09 4.45 -29.73
CA LEU A 435 17.88 3.54 -30.86
C LEU A 435 18.80 3.95 -32.01
N GLY A 436 19.27 2.97 -32.78
CA GLY A 436 20.04 3.23 -33.99
C GLY A 436 19.24 3.96 -35.08
N LYS A 437 19.94 4.44 -36.11
CA LYS A 437 19.32 5.19 -37.23
C LYS A 437 18.36 4.32 -38.05
N ASN A 438 18.63 3.01 -38.13
CA ASN A 438 17.81 2.07 -38.88
C ASN A 438 16.47 1.84 -38.18
N GLU A 439 16.50 1.69 -36.86
CA GLU A 439 15.34 1.48 -36.01
C GLU A 439 14.45 2.73 -36.02
N HIS A 440 15.04 3.93 -35.94
CA HIS A 440 14.31 5.18 -36.13
C HIS A 440 13.64 5.28 -37.51
N LYS A 441 14.27 4.75 -38.56
CA LYS A 441 13.67 4.69 -39.89
C LYS A 441 12.47 3.73 -39.89
N GLN A 442 12.62 2.52 -39.37
CA GLN A 442 11.53 1.55 -39.26
C GLN A 442 10.35 2.09 -38.46
N ILE A 443 10.61 2.77 -37.33
CA ILE A 443 9.58 3.40 -36.51
C ILE A 443 8.84 4.47 -37.30
N ARG A 444 9.55 5.32 -38.05
CA ARG A 444 8.90 6.32 -38.92
C ARG A 444 8.06 5.68 -40.00
N ASP A 445 8.57 4.65 -40.68
CA ASP A 445 7.85 3.95 -41.74
C ASP A 445 6.54 3.33 -41.21
N VAL A 446 6.55 2.77 -39.98
CA VAL A 446 5.35 2.24 -39.32
C VAL A 446 4.34 3.34 -38.99
N LEU A 447 4.81 4.49 -38.51
CA LEU A 447 3.95 5.63 -38.15
C LEU A 447 3.35 6.28 -39.41
N ASP A 448 4.13 6.43 -40.48
CA ASP A 448 3.68 6.98 -41.76
C ASP A 448 2.61 6.06 -42.40
N GLN A 449 2.80 4.74 -42.32
CA GLN A 449 1.80 3.78 -42.77
C GLN A 449 0.51 3.89 -41.95
N ALA A 450 0.61 4.03 -40.62
CA ALA A 450 -0.56 4.14 -39.75
C ALA A 450 -1.36 5.44 -39.99
N GLU A 451 -0.68 6.56 -40.24
CA GLU A 451 -1.31 7.84 -40.61
C GLU A 451 -1.96 7.75 -41.99
N SER A 452 -1.34 7.06 -42.96
CA SER A 452 -1.91 6.82 -44.28
C SER A 452 -3.17 5.94 -44.20
N ASP A 453 -3.12 4.85 -43.45
CA ASP A 453 -4.27 3.96 -43.22
C ASP A 453 -5.43 4.70 -42.54
N ALA A 454 -5.12 5.57 -41.57
CA ALA A 454 -6.10 6.43 -40.92
C ALA A 454 -6.76 7.41 -41.91
N ALA A 455 -5.95 8.06 -42.77
CA ALA A 455 -6.45 8.96 -43.80
C ALA A 455 -7.36 8.25 -44.82
N GLN A 456 -7.02 7.02 -45.22
CA GLN A 456 -7.86 6.20 -46.10
C GLN A 456 -9.23 5.91 -45.48
N LYS A 457 -9.28 5.57 -44.18
CA LYS A 457 -10.56 5.35 -43.50
C LYS A 457 -11.41 6.60 -43.38
N ILE A 458 -10.77 7.74 -43.14
CA ILE A 458 -11.46 9.05 -43.12
C ILE A 458 -12.05 9.33 -44.51
N ALA A 459 -11.31 9.06 -45.59
CA ALA A 459 -11.81 9.23 -46.95
C ALA A 459 -13.01 8.32 -47.27
N ILE A 460 -12.98 7.05 -46.84
CA ILE A 460 -14.10 6.10 -46.99
C ILE A 460 -15.35 6.61 -46.25
N PHE A 461 -15.14 7.18 -45.05
CA PHE A 461 -16.22 7.78 -44.27
C PHE A 461 -16.79 9.03 -44.95
N GLU A 462 -15.95 9.92 -45.46
CA GLU A 462 -16.39 11.13 -46.19
C GLU A 462 -17.16 10.78 -47.47
N GLN A 463 -16.82 9.66 -48.12
CA GLN A 463 -17.57 9.13 -49.25
C GLN A 463 -18.88 8.43 -48.85
N GLY A 464 -19.17 8.26 -47.56
CA GLY A 464 -20.38 7.59 -47.08
C GLY A 464 -20.40 6.06 -47.22
N HIS A 465 -19.25 5.44 -47.51
CA HIS A 465 -19.14 3.99 -47.75
C HIS A 465 -18.70 3.20 -46.52
N LEU A 466 -18.55 3.85 -45.35
CA LEU A 466 -18.13 3.16 -44.13
C LEU A 466 -19.30 2.36 -43.55
N GLU A 467 -19.17 1.05 -43.53
CA GLU A 467 -20.15 0.17 -42.88
C GLU A 467 -20.12 0.35 -41.36
N PRO A 468 -21.26 0.69 -40.72
CA PRO A 468 -21.33 0.85 -39.27
C PRO A 468 -21.19 -0.50 -38.56
N MET A 469 -20.47 -0.50 -37.44
CA MET A 469 -20.46 -1.67 -36.57
C MET A 469 -21.83 -1.88 -35.91
N PRO A 470 -22.22 -3.14 -35.59
CA PRO A 470 -23.49 -3.42 -34.95
C PRO A 470 -23.70 -2.58 -33.68
N GLY A 471 -24.80 -1.83 -33.63
CA GLY A 471 -25.19 -1.02 -32.47
C GLY A 471 -24.44 0.31 -32.31
N ARG A 472 -23.67 0.75 -33.31
CA ARG A 472 -22.95 2.03 -33.29
C ARG A 472 -23.25 2.89 -34.50
N THR A 473 -23.07 4.19 -34.34
CA THR A 473 -23.19 5.12 -35.48
C THR A 473 -21.99 4.98 -36.41
N PRO A 474 -22.09 5.42 -37.69
CA PRO A 474 -20.94 5.47 -38.59
C PRO A 474 -19.78 6.31 -38.04
N GLU A 475 -20.07 7.40 -37.32
CA GLU A 475 -19.07 8.28 -36.69
C GLU A 475 -18.32 7.57 -35.56
N GLU A 476 -19.05 6.93 -34.64
CA GLU A 476 -18.46 6.12 -33.58
C GLU A 476 -17.65 4.95 -34.14
N THR A 477 -18.10 4.38 -35.25
CA THR A 477 -17.39 3.31 -35.96
C THR A 477 -16.06 3.81 -36.51
N LEU A 478 -16.04 4.99 -37.14
CA LEU A 478 -14.80 5.62 -37.60
C LEU A 478 -13.83 5.82 -36.44
N GLU A 479 -14.28 6.43 -35.35
CA GLU A 479 -13.44 6.75 -34.19
C GLU A 479 -12.80 5.51 -33.57
N LEU A 480 -13.56 4.43 -33.37
CA LEU A 480 -13.03 3.16 -32.89
C LEU A 480 -11.99 2.55 -33.82
N GLN A 481 -12.28 2.56 -35.12
CA GLN A 481 -11.39 1.99 -36.12
C GLN A 481 -10.06 2.74 -36.18
N LEU A 482 -10.09 4.07 -36.07
CA LEU A 482 -8.91 4.93 -35.99
C LEU A 482 -8.13 4.68 -34.70
N MET A 483 -8.79 4.66 -33.55
CA MET A 483 -8.15 4.35 -32.26
C MET A 483 -7.48 2.96 -32.28
N SER A 484 -8.13 1.96 -32.86
CA SER A 484 -7.57 0.60 -32.97
C SER A 484 -6.34 0.57 -33.87
N GLN A 485 -6.36 1.23 -35.03
CA GLN A 485 -5.22 1.26 -35.95
C GLN A 485 -4.02 2.01 -35.36
N LEU A 486 -4.25 3.20 -34.80
CA LEU A 486 -3.20 4.01 -34.17
C LEU A 486 -2.64 3.33 -32.92
N GLY A 487 -3.48 2.58 -32.19
CA GLY A 487 -3.05 1.72 -31.08
C GLY A 487 -2.09 0.61 -31.54
N LYS A 488 -2.42 -0.10 -32.63
CA LYS A 488 -1.55 -1.14 -33.21
C LYS A 488 -0.20 -0.57 -33.68
N ALA A 489 -0.19 0.65 -34.20
CA ALA A 489 1.05 1.30 -34.63
C ALA A 489 2.01 1.49 -33.45
N ARG A 490 1.50 1.99 -32.31
CA ARG A 490 2.27 2.14 -31.07
C ARG A 490 2.81 0.80 -30.56
N ASP A 491 2.02 -0.26 -30.61
CA ASP A 491 2.48 -1.57 -30.13
C ASP A 491 3.61 -2.12 -31.02
N ARG A 492 3.52 -1.94 -32.35
CA ARG A 492 4.58 -2.29 -33.29
C ARG A 492 5.87 -1.48 -33.09
N THR A 493 5.78 -0.17 -32.82
CA THR A 493 6.97 0.64 -32.54
C THR A 493 7.63 0.19 -31.23
N GLY A 494 6.83 -0.25 -30.25
CA GLY A 494 7.32 -0.89 -29.02
C GLY A 494 8.08 -2.19 -29.27
N ASP A 495 7.58 -3.07 -30.14
CA ASP A 495 8.25 -4.32 -30.49
C ASP A 495 9.60 -4.07 -31.19
N ILE A 496 9.67 -3.08 -32.08
CA ILE A 496 10.92 -2.69 -32.75
C ILE A 496 11.94 -2.19 -31.73
N ALA A 497 11.53 -1.29 -30.83
CA ALA A 497 12.40 -0.79 -29.76
C ALA A 497 12.88 -1.92 -28.84
N SER A 498 11.98 -2.85 -28.46
CA SER A 498 12.32 -3.98 -27.60
C SER A 498 13.33 -4.94 -28.19
N ARG A 499 13.30 -5.20 -29.51
CA ARG A 499 14.23 -6.16 -30.14
C ARG A 499 15.65 -5.62 -30.19
N HIS A 500 15.80 -4.30 -30.25
CA HIS A 500 17.11 -3.66 -30.35
C HIS A 500 17.75 -3.45 -28.98
N LEU A 501 16.94 -3.14 -27.95
CA LEU A 501 17.43 -2.97 -26.59
C LEU A 501 17.73 -4.36 -25.99
N GLY A 502 19.02 -4.72 -25.91
CA GLY A 502 19.47 -6.01 -25.40
C GLY A 502 19.28 -6.21 -23.89
N PHE A 503 19.45 -7.43 -23.40
CA PHE A 503 19.34 -7.79 -21.98
C PHE A 503 20.43 -7.19 -21.09
N GLU A 504 21.49 -6.62 -21.67
CA GLU A 504 22.53 -5.88 -20.94
C GLU A 504 22.05 -4.48 -20.51
N ASN A 505 20.94 -4.01 -21.08
CA ASN A 505 20.37 -2.73 -20.76
C ASN A 505 19.53 -2.78 -19.48
N SER A 506 19.85 -1.92 -18.52
CA SER A 506 19.17 -1.81 -17.23
C SER A 506 17.65 -1.58 -17.36
N SER A 507 17.21 -0.81 -18.36
CA SER A 507 15.78 -0.55 -18.63
C SER A 507 15.03 -1.83 -18.97
N VAL A 508 15.63 -2.65 -19.83
CA VAL A 508 15.07 -3.92 -20.27
C VAL A 508 15.06 -4.90 -19.11
N VAL A 509 16.12 -4.95 -18.31
CA VAL A 509 16.17 -5.77 -17.09
C VAL A 509 15.03 -5.41 -16.14
N MET A 510 14.78 -4.12 -15.88
CA MET A 510 13.67 -3.72 -14.99
C MET A 510 12.30 -4.08 -15.54
N ALA A 511 12.09 -3.89 -16.86
CA ALA A 511 10.81 -4.19 -17.51
C ALA A 511 10.54 -5.69 -17.59
N VAL A 512 11.53 -6.50 -17.99
CA VAL A 512 11.39 -7.95 -18.17
C VAL A 512 11.34 -8.69 -16.83
N SER A 513 12.12 -8.28 -15.84
CA SER A 513 12.06 -8.87 -14.49
C SER A 513 10.75 -8.54 -13.77
N GLY A 514 10.02 -7.52 -14.23
CA GLY A 514 8.82 -6.99 -13.59
C GLY A 514 9.13 -6.15 -12.34
N ALA A 515 10.37 -5.72 -12.15
CA ALA A 515 10.78 -4.87 -11.04
C ALA A 515 10.07 -3.52 -11.10
N ARG A 516 10.33 -2.73 -12.14
CA ARG A 516 9.74 -1.40 -12.35
C ARG A 516 9.65 -1.07 -13.83
N GLY A 517 8.53 -0.50 -14.25
CA GLY A 517 8.30 -0.18 -15.66
C GLY A 517 7.76 -1.38 -16.44
N SER A 518 7.35 -1.09 -17.68
CA SER A 518 6.78 -2.06 -18.60
C SER A 518 7.39 -1.85 -20.00
N MET A 519 7.24 -2.85 -20.86
CA MET A 519 7.62 -2.71 -22.27
C MET A 519 6.88 -1.56 -22.96
N LEU A 520 5.64 -1.30 -22.56
CA LEU A 520 4.86 -0.16 -23.04
C LEU A 520 5.50 1.18 -22.66
N ASN A 521 5.99 1.33 -21.42
CA ASN A 521 6.63 2.58 -20.99
C ASN A 521 7.95 2.80 -21.77
N MET A 522 8.70 1.74 -22.05
CA MET A 522 9.89 1.85 -22.92
C MET A 522 9.51 2.23 -24.36
N ALA A 523 8.43 1.67 -24.90
CA ALA A 523 7.90 2.05 -26.21
C ALA A 523 7.56 3.55 -26.27
N GLN A 524 7.03 4.14 -25.19
CA GLN A 524 6.75 5.57 -25.10
C GLN A 524 8.02 6.43 -24.99
N MET A 525 9.05 5.93 -24.31
CA MET A 525 10.33 6.64 -24.16
C MET A 525 11.13 6.67 -25.46
N ALA A 526 11.22 5.54 -26.17
CA ALA A 526 12.08 5.38 -27.33
C ALA A 526 11.33 5.42 -28.67
N GLY A 527 10.11 4.90 -28.72
CA GLY A 527 9.30 4.74 -29.95
C GLY A 527 8.34 5.90 -30.21
N CYS A 528 7.13 5.85 -29.66
CA CYS A 528 6.14 6.93 -29.73
C CYS A 528 5.20 6.89 -28.53
N ILE A 529 4.66 8.04 -28.11
CA ILE A 529 3.67 8.08 -27.03
C ILE A 529 2.32 7.47 -27.49
N GLY A 530 1.94 7.74 -28.73
CA GLY A 530 0.72 7.23 -29.35
C GLY A 530 -0.53 8.09 -29.10
N GLN A 531 -1.70 7.51 -29.36
CA GLN A 531 -2.99 8.21 -29.29
C GLN A 531 -3.35 8.67 -27.88
N GLN A 532 -3.59 9.96 -27.70
CA GLN A 532 -4.18 10.50 -26.47
C GLN A 532 -5.72 10.41 -26.54
N ALA A 533 -6.33 10.01 -25.43
CA ALA A 533 -7.78 9.89 -25.32
C ALA A 533 -8.28 10.61 -24.07
N VAL A 534 -9.53 11.06 -24.10
CA VAL A 534 -10.25 11.58 -22.94
C VAL A 534 -11.60 10.89 -22.87
N ARG A 535 -11.90 10.20 -21.76
CA ARG A 535 -13.15 9.44 -21.54
C ARG A 535 -13.43 8.39 -22.61
N GLY A 536 -12.37 7.79 -23.15
CA GLY A 536 -12.46 6.71 -24.14
C GLY A 536 -12.59 7.18 -25.60
N GLU A 537 -12.62 8.48 -25.85
CA GLU A 537 -12.68 9.05 -27.20
C GLU A 537 -11.40 9.83 -27.53
N ARG A 538 -11.11 10.02 -28.83
CA ARG A 538 -10.04 10.95 -29.25
C ARG A 538 -10.41 12.39 -28.88
N LEU A 539 -9.40 13.25 -28.84
CA LEU A 539 -9.58 14.65 -28.46
C LEU A 539 -10.47 15.38 -29.47
N SER A 540 -11.66 15.81 -29.07
CA SER A 540 -12.59 16.60 -29.90
C SER A 540 -12.88 17.98 -29.33
N ARG A 541 -12.72 18.16 -28.00
CA ARG A 541 -12.97 19.43 -27.31
C ARG A 541 -11.92 20.49 -27.68
N GLY A 542 -12.38 21.63 -28.18
CA GLY A 542 -11.52 22.74 -28.58
C GLY A 542 -12.30 23.93 -29.11
N TYR A 543 -11.84 24.46 -30.24
CA TYR A 543 -12.54 25.50 -31.02
C TYR A 543 -13.69 24.89 -31.82
N GLU A 544 -14.51 25.74 -32.43
CA GLU A 544 -15.53 25.32 -33.39
C GLU A 544 -14.89 24.56 -34.57
N ASP A 545 -15.34 23.33 -34.79
CA ASP A 545 -14.88 22.37 -35.81
C ASP A 545 -13.37 22.01 -35.78
N ARG A 546 -12.64 22.25 -34.68
CA ARG A 546 -11.23 21.84 -34.55
C ARG A 546 -10.74 21.86 -33.11
N THR A 547 -9.77 21.01 -32.80
CA THR A 547 -9.17 20.94 -31.45
C THR A 547 -8.29 22.15 -31.13
N LEU A 548 -7.37 22.50 -32.02
CA LEU A 548 -6.41 23.61 -31.88
C LEU A 548 -6.48 24.57 -33.08
N PRO A 549 -6.08 25.85 -32.92
CA PRO A 549 -6.16 26.84 -34.00
C PRO A 549 -5.16 26.58 -35.14
N HIS A 550 -4.20 25.68 -34.91
CA HIS A 550 -3.16 25.26 -35.85
C HIS A 550 -3.68 24.26 -36.90
N PHE A 551 -4.85 23.64 -36.68
CA PHE A 551 -5.47 22.71 -37.62
C PHE A 551 -6.56 23.39 -38.44
N ARG A 552 -6.82 22.81 -39.63
CA ARG A 552 -7.94 23.23 -40.48
C ARG A 552 -9.26 22.88 -39.81
N ARG A 553 -10.32 23.63 -40.12
CA ARG A 553 -11.67 23.30 -39.66
C ARG A 553 -12.12 21.99 -40.30
N GLY A 554 -12.72 21.10 -39.51
CA GLY A 554 -13.18 19.77 -39.93
C GLY A 554 -12.08 18.72 -40.09
N ASP A 555 -10.83 19.01 -39.71
CA ASP A 555 -9.72 18.07 -39.87
C ASP A 555 -9.83 16.88 -38.89
N LYS A 556 -10.14 15.69 -39.43
CA LYS A 556 -10.28 14.43 -38.68
C LYS A 556 -8.99 13.60 -38.57
N GLY A 557 -7.87 14.14 -39.07
CA GLY A 557 -6.58 13.47 -39.13
C GLY A 557 -6.04 13.03 -37.76
N ALA A 558 -5.08 12.10 -37.77
CA ALA A 558 -4.50 11.55 -36.54
C ALA A 558 -3.88 12.65 -35.65
N GLY A 559 -3.07 13.55 -36.23
CA GLY A 559 -2.44 14.65 -35.50
C GLY A 559 -3.44 15.69 -34.97
N ALA A 560 -4.50 15.99 -35.72
CA ALA A 560 -5.53 16.95 -35.31
C ALA A 560 -6.31 16.48 -34.07
N HIS A 561 -6.47 15.17 -33.91
CA HIS A 561 -7.16 14.55 -32.78
C HIS A 561 -6.20 13.94 -31.74
N GLY A 562 -4.97 14.44 -31.66
CA GLY A 562 -4.04 14.16 -30.56
C GLY A 562 -3.33 12.82 -30.62
N PHE A 563 -3.01 12.33 -31.81
CA PHE A 563 -1.99 11.31 -31.99
C PHE A 563 -0.60 11.93 -31.79
N VAL A 564 0.16 11.43 -30.81
CA VAL A 564 1.51 11.92 -30.52
C VAL A 564 2.52 10.98 -31.16
N ARG A 565 3.19 11.48 -32.21
CA ARG A 565 4.13 10.73 -33.03
C ARG A 565 5.48 10.61 -32.35
N ASN A 566 5.93 11.70 -31.72
CA ASN A 566 7.22 11.76 -31.07
C ASN A 566 7.25 10.97 -29.75
N SER A 567 8.44 10.52 -29.37
CA SER A 567 8.72 9.91 -28.07
C SER A 567 9.20 10.97 -27.07
N TYR A 568 9.27 10.61 -25.78
CA TYR A 568 9.87 11.51 -24.79
C TYR A 568 11.33 11.83 -25.10
N LYS A 569 12.05 10.89 -25.72
CA LYS A 569 13.44 11.06 -26.09
C LYS A 569 13.64 11.99 -27.29
N SER A 570 12.80 11.85 -28.33
CA SER A 570 12.89 12.73 -29.50
C SER A 570 12.41 14.15 -29.20
N GLY A 571 11.59 14.31 -28.15
CA GLY A 571 11.00 15.59 -27.76
C GLY A 571 9.67 15.84 -28.45
N LEU A 572 8.73 16.44 -27.72
CA LEU A 572 7.38 16.71 -28.21
C LEU A 572 7.28 18.08 -28.89
N THR A 573 6.53 18.15 -29.98
CA THR A 573 6.15 19.43 -30.58
C THR A 573 5.14 20.18 -29.68
N PRO A 574 4.95 21.50 -29.86
CA PRO A 574 4.03 22.28 -29.01
C PRO A 574 2.59 21.74 -29.00
N THR A 575 2.09 21.26 -30.14
CA THR A 575 0.74 20.67 -30.26
C THR A 575 0.66 19.34 -29.54
N GLU A 576 1.65 18.45 -29.72
CA GLU A 576 1.74 17.16 -29.04
C GLU A 576 1.86 17.32 -27.53
N PHE A 577 2.69 18.26 -27.06
CA PHE A 577 2.84 18.54 -25.63
C PHE A 577 1.51 18.98 -25.01
N PHE A 578 0.76 19.85 -25.70
CA PHE A 578 -0.55 20.29 -25.24
C PHE A 578 -1.56 19.15 -25.20
N PHE A 579 -1.62 18.31 -26.24
CA PHE A 579 -2.50 17.14 -26.25
C PHE A 579 -2.14 16.12 -25.17
N HIS A 580 -0.85 15.89 -24.95
CA HIS A 580 -0.38 15.01 -23.88
C HIS A 580 -0.76 15.55 -22.50
N ALA A 581 -0.67 16.87 -22.28
CA ALA A 581 -1.12 17.50 -21.04
C ALA A 581 -2.63 17.34 -20.81
N ILE A 582 -3.46 17.34 -21.86
CA ILE A 582 -4.89 17.07 -21.73
C ILE A 582 -5.12 15.63 -21.28
N GLY A 583 -4.46 14.65 -21.90
CA GLY A 583 -4.55 13.24 -21.50
C GLY A 583 -4.11 13.03 -20.04
N GLY A 584 -3.02 13.69 -19.62
CA GLY A 584 -2.54 13.63 -18.24
C GLY A 584 -3.53 14.17 -17.20
N ARG A 585 -4.35 15.18 -17.54
CA ARG A 585 -5.38 15.73 -16.64
C ARG A 585 -6.50 14.74 -16.32
N GLU A 586 -6.85 13.86 -17.27
CA GLU A 586 -7.86 12.83 -17.01
C GLU A 586 -7.42 11.92 -15.86
N GLY A 587 -6.18 11.44 -15.89
CA GLY A 587 -5.64 10.56 -14.83
C GLY A 587 -5.68 11.22 -13.45
N LEU A 588 -5.34 12.51 -13.35
CA LEU A 588 -5.38 13.26 -12.10
C LEU A 588 -6.81 13.42 -11.54
N VAL A 589 -7.76 13.77 -12.42
CA VAL A 589 -9.15 13.99 -12.01
C VAL A 589 -9.84 12.68 -11.65
N ASP A 590 -9.66 11.64 -12.46
CA ASP A 590 -10.32 10.35 -12.26
C ASP A 590 -9.88 9.68 -10.95
N THR A 591 -8.57 9.74 -10.65
CA THR A 591 -8.01 9.24 -9.39
C THR A 591 -8.62 9.95 -8.17
N ALA A 592 -8.80 11.27 -8.25
CA ALA A 592 -9.39 12.05 -7.16
C ALA A 592 -10.89 11.76 -6.97
N VAL A 593 -11.66 11.70 -8.06
CA VAL A 593 -13.13 11.52 -8.00
C VAL A 593 -13.51 10.11 -7.54
N ARG A 594 -12.85 9.07 -8.07
CA ARG A 594 -13.16 7.66 -7.75
C ARG A 594 -12.99 7.32 -6.27
N THR A 595 -12.09 8.01 -5.59
CA THR A 595 -11.83 7.81 -4.15
C THR A 595 -13.09 8.06 -3.31
N SER A 596 -13.88 9.07 -3.66
CA SER A 596 -15.10 9.43 -2.92
C SER A 596 -16.19 8.35 -3.00
N GLN A 597 -16.46 7.84 -4.20
CA GLN A 597 -17.48 6.82 -4.46
C GLN A 597 -17.07 5.48 -3.84
N SER A 598 -15.81 5.08 -4.03
CA SER A 598 -15.27 3.82 -3.51
C SER A 598 -15.31 3.79 -1.98
N GLY A 599 -14.86 4.86 -1.32
CA GLY A 599 -14.88 4.95 0.15
C GLY A 599 -16.30 4.97 0.73
N TYR A 600 -17.25 5.63 0.05
CA TYR A 600 -18.65 5.63 0.48
C TYR A 600 -19.30 4.25 0.35
N LEU A 601 -19.10 3.57 -0.78
CA LEU A 601 -19.58 2.19 -0.99
C LEU A 601 -18.98 1.25 0.05
N GLN A 602 -17.65 1.30 0.24
CA GLN A 602 -16.96 0.50 1.24
C GLN A 602 -17.56 0.72 2.64
N ARG A 603 -17.81 1.97 3.04
CA ARG A 603 -18.42 2.27 4.34
C ARG A 603 -19.83 1.68 4.49
N ARG A 604 -20.65 1.75 3.43
CA ARG A 604 -22.00 1.15 3.44
C ARG A 604 -21.91 -0.37 3.63
N MET A 605 -21.00 -1.01 2.91
CA MET A 605 -20.80 -2.46 3.00
C MET A 605 -20.26 -2.89 4.37
N ILE A 606 -19.28 -2.17 4.93
CA ILE A 606 -18.74 -2.46 6.27
C ILE A 606 -19.86 -2.38 7.32
N ASN A 607 -20.63 -1.30 7.33
CA ASN A 607 -21.71 -1.14 8.30
C ASN A 607 -22.82 -2.20 8.16
N ALA A 608 -23.01 -2.76 6.95
CA ALA A 608 -23.98 -3.82 6.72
C ALA A 608 -23.49 -5.21 7.12
N LEU A 609 -22.18 -5.45 7.06
CA LEU A 609 -21.58 -6.80 7.20
C LEU A 609 -20.77 -7.00 8.49
N GLN A 610 -20.47 -5.94 9.26
CA GLN A 610 -19.63 -6.01 10.46
C GLN A 610 -20.16 -6.96 11.56
N ASP A 611 -21.47 -7.24 11.58
CA ASP A 611 -22.11 -8.09 12.59
C ASP A 611 -22.03 -9.59 12.27
N LEU A 612 -21.50 -9.96 11.10
CA LEU A 612 -21.40 -11.34 10.65
C LEU A 612 -20.17 -12.02 11.25
N LYS A 613 -20.37 -13.24 11.76
CA LYS A 613 -19.29 -14.09 12.27
C LYS A 613 -19.48 -15.54 11.85
N VAL A 614 -18.37 -16.27 11.74
CA VAL A 614 -18.37 -17.73 11.56
C VAL A 614 -18.47 -18.37 12.94
N ALA A 615 -19.51 -19.18 13.16
CA ALA A 615 -19.69 -19.94 14.39
C ALA A 615 -18.87 -21.24 14.37
N TYR A 616 -18.73 -21.90 15.53
CA TYR A 616 -17.93 -23.13 15.66
C TYR A 616 -18.43 -24.30 14.80
N ASP A 617 -19.68 -24.28 14.36
CA ASP A 617 -20.27 -25.26 13.46
C ASP A 617 -20.05 -24.94 11.96
N GLY A 618 -19.28 -23.90 11.64
CA GLY A 618 -19.00 -23.47 10.27
C GLY A 618 -20.10 -22.60 9.63
N THR A 619 -21.20 -22.35 10.34
CA THR A 619 -22.28 -21.48 9.85
C THR A 619 -21.91 -20.00 10.00
N VAL A 620 -22.35 -19.17 9.06
CA VAL A 620 -22.24 -17.71 9.17
C VAL A 620 -23.51 -17.17 9.80
N ARG A 621 -23.39 -16.51 10.94
CA ARG A 621 -24.53 -16.00 11.71
C ARG A 621 -24.39 -14.51 11.97
N SER A 622 -25.52 -13.80 12.03
CA SER A 622 -25.56 -12.45 12.58
C SER A 622 -25.48 -12.47 14.11
N THR A 623 -25.22 -11.32 14.73
CA THR A 623 -25.24 -11.17 16.20
C THR A 623 -26.57 -11.62 16.84
N GLY A 624 -27.69 -11.50 16.12
CA GLY A 624 -29.01 -11.97 16.56
C GLY A 624 -29.27 -13.48 16.39
N GLY A 625 -28.26 -14.25 15.97
CA GLY A 625 -28.37 -15.71 15.83
C GLY A 625 -29.01 -16.19 14.52
N LYS A 626 -29.37 -15.29 13.61
CA LYS A 626 -29.90 -15.64 12.30
C LYS A 626 -28.80 -16.24 11.43
N ILE A 627 -29.03 -17.43 10.89
CA ILE A 627 -28.12 -18.07 9.92
C ILE A 627 -28.25 -17.34 8.58
N ILE A 628 -27.11 -16.91 8.05
CA ILE A 628 -26.99 -16.24 6.74
C ILE A 628 -26.43 -17.22 5.70
N GLN A 629 -25.45 -18.03 6.09
CA GLN A 629 -24.91 -19.13 5.28
C GLN A 629 -24.74 -20.38 6.15
N PHE A 630 -25.09 -21.54 5.61
CA PHE A 630 -24.92 -22.83 6.30
C PHE A 630 -23.46 -23.28 6.33
N VAL A 631 -22.71 -22.98 5.28
CA VAL A 631 -21.26 -23.23 5.19
C VAL A 631 -20.62 -21.94 4.70
N TYR A 632 -19.62 -21.43 5.41
CA TYR A 632 -18.86 -20.26 4.99
C TYR A 632 -18.26 -20.48 3.61
N GLY A 633 -18.54 -19.59 2.65
CA GLY A 633 -17.95 -19.67 1.31
C GLY A 633 -18.36 -20.91 0.50
N GLU A 634 -19.43 -21.61 0.89
CA GLU A 634 -19.90 -22.89 0.33
C GLU A 634 -18.99 -24.11 0.57
N ASP A 635 -17.68 -23.89 0.76
CA ASP A 635 -16.67 -24.95 0.93
C ASP A 635 -15.94 -24.92 2.29
N GLY A 636 -16.16 -23.88 3.10
CA GLY A 636 -15.51 -23.69 4.39
C GLY A 636 -14.07 -23.17 4.31
N THR A 637 -13.58 -22.80 3.12
CA THR A 637 -12.19 -22.40 2.90
C THR A 637 -11.98 -20.92 3.19
N ASP A 638 -11.03 -20.58 4.05
CA ASP A 638 -10.56 -19.20 4.21
C ASP A 638 -9.75 -18.79 2.97
N PRO A 639 -10.15 -17.74 2.22
CA PRO A 639 -9.42 -17.28 1.05
C PRO A 639 -7.94 -16.97 1.34
N ALA A 640 -7.60 -16.51 2.56
CA ALA A 640 -6.22 -16.23 2.97
C ALA A 640 -5.35 -17.49 3.02
N LYS A 641 -5.95 -18.64 3.35
CA LYS A 641 -5.29 -19.95 3.48
C LYS A 641 -5.43 -20.82 2.23
N SER A 642 -6.30 -20.40 1.30
CA SER A 642 -6.53 -21.07 0.03
C SER A 642 -5.31 -20.99 -0.90
N ALA A 643 -5.26 -21.90 -1.87
CA ALA A 643 -4.30 -21.87 -2.95
C ALA A 643 -4.81 -21.05 -4.13
N SER A 644 -4.72 -19.72 -4.01
CA SER A 644 -5.20 -18.80 -5.04
C SER A 644 -6.68 -19.03 -5.38
N GLY A 645 -7.50 -19.30 -4.36
CA GLY A 645 -8.93 -19.59 -4.48
C GLY A 645 -9.29 -21.08 -4.52
N LEU A 646 -8.32 -21.99 -4.67
CA LEU A 646 -8.57 -23.42 -4.56
C LEU A 646 -8.43 -23.90 -3.11
N PRO A 647 -9.29 -24.81 -2.62
CA PRO A 647 -9.16 -25.39 -1.28
C PRO A 647 -7.83 -26.13 -1.07
N VAL A 648 -7.36 -26.84 -2.11
CA VAL A 648 -6.16 -27.68 -2.05
C VAL A 648 -5.33 -27.49 -3.32
N ASP A 649 -4.02 -27.32 -3.15
CA ASP A 649 -3.04 -27.25 -4.24
C ASP A 649 -2.56 -28.65 -4.65
N VAL A 650 -3.39 -29.37 -5.39
CA VAL A 650 -3.10 -30.75 -5.80
C VAL A 650 -1.83 -30.82 -6.64
N LYS A 651 -1.67 -29.90 -7.60
CA LYS A 651 -0.49 -29.83 -8.47
C LYS A 651 0.78 -29.60 -7.65
N GLY A 652 0.75 -28.60 -6.77
CA GLY A 652 1.90 -28.29 -5.93
C GLY A 652 2.28 -29.43 -5.00
N ILE A 653 1.31 -30.14 -4.41
CA ILE A 653 1.58 -31.31 -3.56
C ILE A 653 2.25 -32.41 -4.38
N ALA A 654 1.69 -32.73 -5.54
CA ALA A 654 2.21 -33.81 -6.37
C ALA A 654 3.63 -33.49 -6.87
N GLU A 655 3.93 -32.25 -7.28
CA GLU A 655 5.30 -31.82 -7.63
C GLU A 655 6.27 -31.95 -6.45
N SER A 656 5.81 -31.68 -5.23
CA SER A 656 6.63 -31.81 -4.02
C SER A 656 6.98 -33.27 -3.70
N VAL A 657 6.08 -34.20 -4.03
CA VAL A 657 6.25 -35.63 -3.76
C VAL A 657 7.07 -36.30 -4.87
N LEU A 658 6.72 -36.02 -6.13
CA LEU A 658 7.38 -36.62 -7.29
C LEU A 658 8.73 -35.97 -7.62
N LYS A 659 8.96 -34.73 -7.15
CA LYS A 659 10.15 -33.91 -7.47
C LYS A 659 10.36 -33.72 -8.97
N GLU A 660 9.27 -33.75 -9.73
CA GLU A 660 9.22 -33.58 -11.18
C GLU A 660 8.02 -32.70 -11.55
N GLU A 661 8.05 -32.13 -12.76
CA GLU A 661 6.94 -31.31 -13.28
C GLU A 661 5.71 -32.18 -13.60
N ILE A 662 4.52 -31.67 -13.29
CA ILE A 662 3.22 -32.33 -13.50
C ILE A 662 2.32 -31.53 -14.43
#